data_AF-A0A9E1XS71-F1
#
_entry.id   AF-A0A9E1XS71-F1
#
_cell.length_a   1.000
_cell.length_b   1.000
_cell.length_c   1.000
_cell.angle_alpha   90.00
_cell.angle_beta   90.00
_cell.angle_gamma   90.00
#
_symmetry.space_group_name_H-M   'P 1'
#
loop_
_entity.id
_entity.type
_entity.pdbx_description
1 polymer ?
#
loop_
_entity_poly.entity_id
_entity_poly.type
_entity_poly.pdbx_seq_one_letter_code
_entity_poly.pdbx_strand_id
1 'polypeptide(L)'
;MCRRCICCLVLICLAGRGQGEARFRFDREPGGAARFRAYAPEPLVVPDAPELNPTGSFTISAWVAGRWVDNSHNIVAKSCNGSYRLRVLRGGRLWLLLNDGEGHEMVTTEKLTVPERKWTHVAAVVDFEKGSVAFVLDGTQVETLKTTKRRLVKAPGPLVIGAYDAAGKESFNGWLDELSIEHRAVPIAALRQRVTATQPAPSAYEREVFTPPIHVGPHEPDDVFHIVISARAGFRSAQEFARIKTWLAPRGDGPYVRLGLTMSLPYMAWTRSDTQYVFDPNAPLTKQRLAAVKQWTDMAVRERIPLKIGCAGGAWFDPAREEMDATDWLELRRRNCMWYADHRVQTDTLPTVDPMPYRQVEKQLNGASFGDVYVTFSRYNGEAQALRRKNRQPVLRVIADFYRQHPELLVAVNVDGELELALHHGDQPADYNPYAILEFRDWARGLGEYHPRTGRFRGEAYVGWQRYHDETTGLAALNRDFGTAFATWELKFFSRDEFAGHAPVFDLDVDHPGGFDPPRRATEADYAFPVWGQPAQTFWQLWNTFRALLVRNEYATCAADAVAAGLPKELIYTQTIPGSTAYAPAKRIWLSAVPPWGGVIPNGRLGLNLFNDTRPWLDSYLEKLGDPAWGSPEWRYHYACAPVADVADTLRADWAHGCRFVAPLVWPDHLQDTATGEGIRQFIE
;
A
#
# COMPACT_ATOMS: atom_id res chain seq x y z
N MET A 1 -2.91 45.29 -1.99
CA MET A 1 -2.50 44.30 -0.96
C MET A 1 -3.74 43.56 -0.48
N CYS A 2 -3.68 42.22 -0.52
CA CYS A 2 -4.57 41.21 0.08
C CYS A 2 -6.06 41.15 -0.34
N ARG A 3 -6.42 40.12 -1.13
CA ARG A 3 -7.62 39.26 -1.03
C ARG A 3 -7.82 38.45 -2.33
N ARG A 4 -7.44 37.16 -2.33
CA ARG A 4 -7.93 36.09 -3.24
C ARG A 4 -7.84 34.79 -2.45
N CYS A 5 -8.93 34.29 -1.87
CA CYS A 5 -10.10 33.56 -2.43
C CYS A 5 -9.92 32.05 -2.25
N ILE A 6 -10.72 31.54 -1.31
CA ILE A 6 -10.91 30.17 -0.85
C ILE A 6 -11.75 29.41 -1.89
N CYS A 7 -11.26 28.26 -2.37
CA CYS A 7 -12.03 27.35 -3.23
C CYS A 7 -12.95 26.46 -2.38
N CYS A 8 -14.27 26.69 -2.49
CA CYS A 8 -15.39 25.84 -2.08
C CYS A 8 -15.27 25.17 -0.69
N LEU A 9 -15.60 25.94 0.35
CA LEU A 9 -16.11 25.48 1.64
C LEU A 9 -17.63 25.72 1.61
N VAL A 10 -18.47 24.69 1.75
CA VAL A 10 -19.85 24.95 2.18
C VAL A 10 -19.80 25.12 3.69
N LEU A 11 -19.53 26.35 4.14
CA LEU A 11 -19.81 26.77 5.50
C LEU A 11 -21.33 26.82 5.63
N ILE A 12 -22.00 25.67 5.85
CA ILE A 12 -23.36 25.74 6.39
C ILE A 12 -23.20 26.12 7.85
N CYS A 13 -23.06 27.41 8.12
CA CYS A 13 -23.54 27.94 9.38
C CYS A 13 -25.06 27.72 9.33
N LEU A 14 -25.53 26.53 9.74
CA LEU A 14 -26.90 26.37 10.18
C LEU A 14 -26.98 27.18 11.46
N ALA A 15 -27.08 28.51 11.33
CA ALA A 15 -27.71 29.30 12.35
C ALA A 15 -29.15 28.77 12.41
N GLY A 16 -29.37 27.75 13.26
CA GLY A 16 -30.70 27.44 13.73
C GLY A 16 -31.20 28.75 14.30
N ARG A 17 -32.11 29.41 13.57
CA ARG A 17 -32.63 30.73 13.92
C ARG A 17 -33.00 30.73 15.41
N GLY A 18 -32.15 31.35 16.25
CA GLY A 18 -32.38 31.54 17.68
C GLY A 18 -31.86 30.50 18.69
N GLN A 19 -30.94 29.56 18.37
CA GLN A 19 -30.51 28.52 19.35
C GLN A 19 -29.03 28.50 19.80
N GLY A 20 -28.19 29.47 19.44
CA GLY A 20 -26.83 29.59 20.02
C GLY A 20 -25.91 28.39 19.75
N GLU A 21 -25.80 28.00 18.48
CA GLU A 21 -25.00 26.83 18.07
C GLU A 21 -24.22 27.15 16.79
N ALA A 22 -22.94 26.76 16.75
CA ALA A 22 -22.09 26.79 15.57
C ALA A 22 -21.63 25.37 15.23
N ARG A 23 -21.92 24.89 14.02
CA ARG A 23 -21.45 23.59 13.51
C ARG A 23 -20.62 23.78 12.24
N PHE A 24 -19.54 23.02 12.14
CA PHE A 24 -18.63 23.01 11.01
C PHE A 24 -18.56 21.59 10.46
N ARG A 25 -18.99 21.44 9.21
CA ARG A 25 -18.85 20.22 8.40
C ARG A 25 -17.89 20.49 7.26
N PHE A 26 -17.10 19.49 6.89
CA PHE A 26 -16.03 19.65 5.93
C PHE A 26 -16.30 18.84 4.68
N ASP A 27 -17.10 19.36 3.75
CA ASP A 27 -17.48 18.63 2.54
C ASP A 27 -16.32 18.46 1.53
N ARG A 28 -15.38 17.54 1.78
CA ARG A 28 -14.51 16.93 0.76
C ARG A 28 -14.28 15.44 1.08
N GLU A 29 -14.42 14.60 0.05
CA GLU A 29 -14.54 13.13 0.07
C GLU A 29 -15.96 12.60 0.35
N PRO A 30 -16.35 11.42 -0.16
CA PRO A 30 -17.58 10.76 0.27
C PRO A 30 -17.41 10.39 1.77
N GLY A 31 -17.90 11.24 2.67
CA GLY A 31 -17.74 11.06 4.11
C GLY A 31 -17.67 12.34 4.96
N GLY A 32 -17.40 13.53 4.40
CA GLY A 32 -17.61 14.81 5.10
C GLY A 32 -16.47 15.39 5.97
N ALA A 33 -15.24 14.86 5.94
CA ALA A 33 -14.14 15.26 6.85
C ALA A 33 -13.04 16.18 6.25
N ALA A 34 -12.42 17.05 7.07
CA ALA A 34 -11.25 17.85 6.67
C ALA A 34 -9.93 17.27 7.19
N ARG A 35 -8.90 17.35 6.33
CA ARG A 35 -7.51 16.98 6.64
C ARG A 35 -6.71 18.21 7.09
N PHE A 36 -6.08 18.13 8.26
CA PHE A 36 -5.15 19.14 8.79
C PHE A 36 -3.76 18.49 8.96
N ARG A 37 -2.71 19.03 8.33
CA ARG A 37 -1.35 18.43 8.37
C ARG A 37 -0.42 19.23 9.29
N ALA A 38 0.40 18.53 10.09
CA ALA A 38 1.42 19.15 10.94
C ALA A 38 2.46 20.02 10.20
N TYR A 39 2.62 19.84 8.88
CA TYR A 39 3.63 20.53 8.07
C TYR A 39 3.03 21.28 6.86
N ALA A 40 1.70 21.45 6.81
CA ALA A 40 1.06 22.36 5.85
C ALA A 40 0.18 23.34 6.66
N PRO A 41 0.63 24.59 6.86
CA PRO A 41 0.10 25.53 7.85
C PRO A 41 -1.20 26.20 7.41
N GLU A 42 -2.21 25.45 6.99
CA GLU A 42 -3.51 26.01 6.60
C GLU A 42 -4.58 25.72 7.66
N PRO A 43 -4.50 26.34 8.86
CA PRO A 43 -5.61 26.28 9.79
C PRO A 43 -6.83 26.99 9.19
N LEU A 44 -8.02 26.54 9.59
CA LEU A 44 -9.25 27.22 9.18
C LEU A 44 -9.50 28.39 10.13
N VAL A 45 -9.40 29.61 9.61
CA VAL A 45 -9.64 30.85 10.35
C VAL A 45 -11.05 31.32 10.09
N VAL A 46 -11.88 31.30 11.13
CA VAL A 46 -13.26 31.79 11.10
C VAL A 46 -13.30 33.16 11.80
N PRO A 47 -13.77 34.22 11.12
CA PRO A 47 -13.95 35.53 11.74
C PRO A 47 -14.81 35.47 13.00
N ASP A 48 -14.60 36.41 13.93
CA ASP A 48 -15.40 36.47 15.15
C ASP A 48 -16.89 36.67 14.84
N ALA A 49 -17.74 35.95 15.57
CA ALA A 49 -19.20 36.00 15.46
C ALA A 49 -19.85 35.67 16.81
N PRO A 50 -21.08 36.16 17.10
CA PRO A 50 -21.75 35.90 18.38
C PRO A 50 -21.86 34.41 18.75
N GLU A 51 -22.09 33.55 17.76
CA GLU A 51 -22.23 32.10 17.92
C GLU A 51 -20.93 31.43 18.38
N LEU A 52 -19.79 32.10 18.26
CA LEU A 52 -18.48 31.61 18.70
C LEU A 52 -18.12 32.08 20.11
N ASN A 53 -19.00 32.84 20.77
CA ASN A 53 -18.78 33.45 22.08
C ASN A 53 -19.87 33.01 23.07
N PRO A 54 -19.82 31.76 23.58
CA PRO A 54 -20.77 31.29 24.58
C PRO A 54 -20.70 32.15 25.85
N THR A 55 -21.86 32.54 26.37
CA THR A 55 -22.00 33.41 27.56
C THR A 55 -22.31 32.65 28.85
N GLY A 56 -22.62 31.36 28.74
CA GLY A 56 -22.89 30.44 29.85
C GLY A 56 -22.28 29.06 29.61
N SER A 57 -22.83 28.02 30.24
CA SER A 57 -22.43 26.63 30.04
C SER A 57 -22.42 26.27 28.54
N PHE A 58 -21.44 25.49 28.09
CA PHE A 58 -21.24 25.22 26.67
C PHE A 58 -20.59 23.86 26.42
N THR A 59 -20.62 23.40 25.18
CA THR A 59 -19.99 22.14 24.75
C THR A 59 -19.19 22.36 23.48
N ILE A 60 -17.96 21.85 23.46
CA ILE A 60 -17.17 21.69 22.23
C ILE A 60 -17.08 20.21 21.93
N SER A 61 -17.43 19.79 20.72
CA SER A 61 -17.25 18.40 20.27
C SER A 61 -16.72 18.32 18.85
N ALA A 62 -15.98 17.26 18.52
CA ALA A 62 -15.52 16.97 17.17
C ALA A 62 -15.21 15.48 17.01
N TRP A 63 -15.26 14.97 15.78
CA TRP A 63 -14.53 13.77 15.40
C TRP A 63 -13.08 14.13 15.15
N VAL A 64 -12.16 13.34 15.72
CA VAL A 64 -10.72 13.53 15.57
C VAL A 64 -10.03 12.22 15.23
N ALA A 65 -9.03 12.26 14.34
CA ALA A 65 -8.13 11.14 14.09
C ALA A 65 -6.73 11.67 13.77
N GLY A 66 -5.79 11.60 14.71
CA GLY A 66 -4.46 12.20 14.54
C GLY A 66 -3.35 11.49 15.30
N ARG A 67 -2.14 12.04 15.21
CA ARG A 67 -0.94 11.52 15.87
C ARG A 67 -0.56 12.44 17.02
N TRP A 68 -0.27 11.88 18.19
CA TRP A 68 -0.08 12.64 19.44
C TRP A 68 1.30 12.37 20.10
N VAL A 69 2.23 11.67 19.45
CA VAL A 69 3.54 11.34 20.05
C VAL A 69 4.58 12.47 19.99
N ASP A 70 4.44 13.39 19.03
CA ASP A 70 5.45 14.38 18.66
C ASP A 70 5.19 15.76 19.28
N ASN A 71 3.93 16.19 19.42
CA ASN A 71 3.61 17.47 20.05
C ASN A 71 2.16 17.52 20.61
N SER A 72 1.75 18.68 21.12
CA SER A 72 0.36 18.98 21.49
C SER A 72 -0.37 19.68 20.34
N HIS A 73 -1.53 19.16 19.98
CA HIS A 73 -2.27 19.54 18.78
C HIS A 73 -3.57 20.28 19.12
N ASN A 74 -3.90 21.30 18.33
CA ASN A 74 -5.11 22.11 18.55
C ASN A 74 -6.28 21.59 17.74
N ILE A 75 -7.38 21.23 18.41
CA ILE A 75 -8.65 20.99 17.74
C ILE A 75 -9.25 22.35 17.37
N VAL A 76 -9.37 23.25 18.36
CA VAL A 76 -9.92 24.60 18.16
C VAL A 76 -9.39 25.58 19.22
N ALA A 77 -9.17 26.83 18.82
CA ALA A 77 -8.72 27.93 19.67
C ALA A 77 -9.49 29.23 19.37
N LYS A 78 -10.10 29.86 20.38
CA LYS A 78 -10.78 31.16 20.24
C LYS A 78 -9.87 32.29 20.71
N SER A 79 -9.51 33.17 19.78
CA SER A 79 -8.59 34.28 20.04
C SER A 79 -7.29 33.79 20.71
N CYS A 80 -6.76 32.67 20.21
CA CYS A 80 -5.63 31.96 20.80
C CYS A 80 -5.97 31.39 22.19
N ASN A 81 -5.49 32.04 23.27
CA ASN A 81 -5.89 31.73 24.66
C ASN A 81 -6.87 32.80 25.23
N GLY A 82 -7.36 33.71 24.39
CA GLY A 82 -8.17 34.84 24.81
C GLY A 82 -9.56 34.48 25.32
N SER A 83 -10.10 33.28 25.02
CA SER A 83 -11.39 32.84 25.54
C SER A 83 -11.38 31.35 25.90
N TYR A 84 -11.42 30.44 24.92
CA TYR A 84 -11.41 29.00 25.15
C TYR A 84 -10.54 28.28 24.13
N ARG A 85 -10.07 27.09 24.50
CA ARG A 85 -9.20 26.28 23.64
C ARG A 85 -9.28 24.81 24.00
N LEU A 86 -9.48 23.95 23.01
CA LEU A 86 -9.50 22.49 23.17
C LEU A 86 -8.36 21.86 22.37
N ARG A 87 -7.62 20.98 23.04
CA ARG A 87 -6.40 20.37 22.52
C ARG A 87 -6.32 18.89 22.85
N VAL A 88 -5.52 18.19 22.06
CA VAL A 88 -4.98 16.87 22.40
C VAL A 88 -3.50 17.08 22.75
N LEU A 89 -3.12 16.82 24.00
CA LEU A 89 -1.73 16.90 24.44
C LEU A 89 -0.91 15.76 23.87
N ARG A 90 0.42 15.90 23.97
CA ARG A 90 1.33 14.77 23.75
C ARG A 90 0.91 13.58 24.61
N GLY A 91 0.75 12.41 23.99
CA GLY A 91 0.25 11.20 24.63
C GLY A 91 -1.28 11.06 24.65
N GLY A 92 -2.03 11.94 23.95
CA GLY A 92 -3.46 11.75 23.69
C GLY A 92 -4.42 12.29 24.75
N ARG A 93 -3.95 12.94 25.81
CA ARG A 93 -4.85 13.51 26.85
C ARG A 93 -5.58 14.75 26.33
N LEU A 94 -6.88 14.86 26.58
CA LEU A 94 -7.64 16.09 26.30
C LEU A 94 -7.29 17.18 27.31
N TRP A 95 -7.14 18.40 26.79
CA TRP A 95 -6.84 19.59 27.58
C TRP A 95 -7.72 20.74 27.11
N LEU A 96 -8.41 21.36 28.07
CA LEU A 96 -9.29 22.50 27.87
C LEU A 96 -8.76 23.70 28.64
N LEU A 97 -8.67 24.85 27.98
CA LEU A 97 -8.44 26.14 28.64
C LEU A 97 -9.72 26.96 28.65
N LEU A 98 -9.97 27.59 29.79
CA LEU A 98 -11.07 28.52 30.04
C LEU A 98 -10.50 29.86 30.53
N ASN A 99 -10.88 30.96 29.88
CA ASN A 99 -10.49 32.31 30.24
C ASN A 99 -11.74 33.16 30.52
N ASP A 100 -11.83 33.75 31.71
CA ASP A 100 -12.92 34.63 32.16
C ASP A 100 -12.58 36.13 32.06
N GLY A 101 -11.38 36.46 31.58
CA GLY A 101 -10.86 37.84 31.48
C GLY A 101 -10.03 38.26 32.68
N GLU A 102 -10.01 37.48 33.76
CA GLU A 102 -9.21 37.71 34.97
C GLU A 102 -8.03 36.72 35.06
N GLY A 103 -8.13 35.57 34.38
CA GLY A 103 -7.04 34.62 34.23
C GLY A 103 -7.46 33.32 33.54
N HIS A 104 -6.49 32.43 33.27
CA HIS A 104 -6.74 31.15 32.60
C HIS A 104 -6.84 30.00 33.62
N GLU A 105 -7.74 29.05 33.39
CA GLU A 105 -7.76 27.74 34.04
C GLU A 105 -7.59 26.64 32.99
N MET A 106 -6.77 25.64 33.30
CA MET A 106 -6.51 24.48 32.46
C MET A 106 -7.10 23.23 33.10
N VAL A 107 -7.95 22.52 32.38
CA VAL A 107 -8.58 21.28 32.83
C VAL A 107 -8.11 20.15 31.91
N THR A 108 -7.54 19.08 32.47
CA THR A 108 -6.90 17.99 31.73
C THR A 108 -7.37 16.64 32.25
N THR A 109 -7.71 15.70 31.37
CA THR A 109 -8.05 14.32 31.76
C THR A 109 -6.79 13.52 32.10
N GLU A 110 -6.86 12.69 33.16
CA GLU A 110 -5.79 11.75 33.53
C GLU A 110 -6.20 10.28 33.36
N LYS A 111 -7.49 10.00 33.12
CA LYS A 111 -8.03 8.62 33.13
C LYS A 111 -7.99 7.90 31.78
N LEU A 112 -7.94 8.64 30.68
CA LEU A 112 -7.99 8.06 29.34
C LEU A 112 -7.43 9.01 28.28
N THR A 113 -6.84 8.42 27.25
CA THR A 113 -6.21 9.13 26.12
C THR A 113 -7.00 8.88 24.84
N VAL A 114 -7.09 9.90 23.99
CA VAL A 114 -7.60 9.78 22.63
C VAL A 114 -6.63 8.86 21.88
N PRO A 115 -7.10 7.71 21.35
CA PRO A 115 -6.24 6.80 20.62
C PRO A 115 -5.67 7.51 19.38
N GLU A 116 -4.42 7.22 19.07
CA GLU A 116 -3.82 7.71 17.83
C GLU A 116 -4.46 7.05 16.62
N ARG A 117 -4.57 7.81 15.53
CA ARG A 117 -4.94 7.32 14.20
C ARG A 117 -6.26 6.56 14.08
N LYS A 118 -7.16 6.76 15.05
CA LYS A 118 -8.52 6.21 15.05
C LYS A 118 -9.51 7.36 15.17
N TRP A 119 -10.56 7.34 14.34
CA TRP A 119 -11.68 8.24 14.51
C TRP A 119 -12.28 8.06 15.89
N THR A 120 -12.17 9.12 16.69
CA THR A 120 -12.68 9.19 18.04
C THR A 120 -13.51 10.44 18.15
N HIS A 121 -14.75 10.32 18.61
CA HIS A 121 -15.54 11.50 18.91
C HIS A 121 -15.12 12.01 20.29
N VAL A 122 -14.61 13.24 20.35
CA VAL A 122 -14.20 13.89 21.60
C VAL A 122 -15.13 15.03 21.93
N ALA A 123 -15.43 15.22 23.22
CA ALA A 123 -16.13 16.41 23.68
C ALA A 123 -15.64 16.90 25.04
N ALA A 124 -15.76 18.20 25.26
CA ALA A 124 -15.65 18.86 26.55
C ALA A 124 -16.96 19.58 26.85
N VAL A 125 -17.70 19.08 27.84
CA VAL A 125 -18.97 19.64 28.30
C VAL A 125 -18.69 20.49 29.54
N VAL A 126 -18.87 21.80 29.44
CA VAL A 126 -18.64 22.76 30.52
C VAL A 126 -19.96 23.19 31.11
N ASP A 127 -20.15 22.90 32.39
CA ASP A 127 -21.32 23.26 33.19
C ASP A 127 -20.87 24.26 34.27
N PHE A 128 -21.06 25.55 34.01
CA PHE A 128 -20.65 26.61 34.94
C PHE A 128 -21.56 26.69 36.18
N GLU A 129 -22.81 26.27 36.08
CA GLU A 129 -23.73 26.23 37.22
C GLU A 129 -23.26 25.20 38.24
N LYS A 130 -22.78 24.04 37.78
CA LYS A 130 -22.19 22.99 38.63
C LYS A 130 -20.71 23.15 38.90
N GLY A 131 -20.04 24.06 38.18
CA GLY A 131 -18.59 24.25 38.25
C GLY A 131 -17.81 23.00 37.82
N SER A 132 -18.23 22.38 36.72
CA SER A 132 -17.64 21.11 36.25
C SER A 132 -17.35 21.08 34.75
N VAL A 133 -16.34 20.32 34.36
CA VAL A 133 -16.02 19.96 32.97
C VAL A 133 -16.06 18.44 32.85
N ALA A 134 -16.92 17.92 31.97
CA ALA A 134 -16.95 16.51 31.63
C ALA A 134 -16.26 16.27 30.28
N PHE A 135 -15.24 15.40 30.26
CA PHE A 135 -14.62 14.91 29.04
C PHE A 135 -15.32 13.64 28.58
N VAL A 136 -15.59 13.56 27.28
CA VAL A 136 -16.34 12.47 26.64
C VAL A 136 -15.53 11.94 25.47
N LEU A 137 -15.41 10.62 25.38
CA LEU A 137 -14.83 9.90 24.25
C LEU A 137 -15.83 8.87 23.74
N ASP A 138 -16.10 8.86 22.43
CA ASP A 138 -17.06 7.98 21.75
C ASP A 138 -18.42 7.89 22.45
N GLY A 139 -18.91 9.03 22.96
CA GLY A 139 -20.21 9.12 23.62
C GLY A 139 -20.23 8.52 25.04
N THR A 140 -19.07 8.17 25.58
CA THR A 140 -18.89 7.71 26.95
C THR A 140 -18.19 8.79 27.77
N GLN A 141 -18.82 9.19 28.89
CA GLN A 141 -18.20 10.11 29.83
C GLN A 141 -16.99 9.42 30.47
N VAL A 142 -15.82 10.02 30.32
CA VAL A 142 -14.55 9.48 30.82
C VAL A 142 -14.25 10.02 32.21
N GLU A 143 -14.40 11.33 32.37
CA GLU A 143 -14.08 11.99 33.63
C GLU A 143 -14.89 13.28 33.77
N THR A 144 -15.24 13.62 35.01
CA THR A 144 -15.79 14.93 35.37
C THR A 144 -14.85 15.59 36.37
N LEU A 145 -14.34 16.75 36.00
CA LEU A 145 -13.38 17.52 36.77
C LEU A 145 -14.03 18.83 37.23
N LYS A 146 -13.52 19.39 38.33
CA LYS A 146 -13.97 20.70 38.82
C LYS A 146 -13.34 21.82 38.00
N THR A 147 -14.09 22.89 37.80
CA THR A 147 -13.59 24.17 37.29
C THR A 147 -14.00 25.27 38.26
N THR A 148 -13.08 26.21 38.50
CA THR A 148 -13.32 27.42 39.30
C THR A 148 -13.96 28.52 38.47
N LYS A 149 -13.83 28.47 37.14
CA LYS A 149 -14.46 29.42 36.22
C LYS A 149 -15.99 29.28 36.23
N ARG A 150 -16.67 30.41 36.00
CA ARG A 150 -18.14 30.52 35.96
C ARG A 150 -18.67 31.22 34.70
N ARG A 151 -17.76 31.72 33.87
CA ARG A 151 -18.05 32.42 32.61
C ARG A 151 -16.81 32.37 31.72
N LEU A 152 -17.00 32.73 30.46
CA LEU A 152 -15.91 33.05 29.53
C LEU A 152 -15.89 34.54 29.23
N VAL A 153 -14.72 35.09 28.94
CA VAL A 153 -14.60 36.42 28.35
C VAL A 153 -14.89 36.34 26.86
N LYS A 154 -15.63 37.33 26.36
CA LYS A 154 -15.79 37.56 24.92
C LYS A 154 -14.50 38.16 24.38
N ALA A 155 -13.78 37.40 23.55
CA ALA A 155 -12.53 37.86 22.95
C ALA A 155 -12.75 38.20 21.46
N PRO A 156 -12.30 39.36 20.96
CA PRO A 156 -12.60 39.81 19.59
C PRO A 156 -11.78 39.11 18.49
N GLY A 157 -10.78 38.29 18.84
CA GLY A 157 -9.97 37.55 17.87
C GLY A 157 -10.72 36.39 17.19
N PRO A 158 -10.22 35.88 16.05
CA PRO A 158 -10.90 34.83 15.29
C PRO A 158 -10.96 33.49 16.05
N LEU A 159 -11.82 32.60 15.59
CA LEU A 159 -11.75 31.17 15.91
C LEU A 159 -10.80 30.50 14.91
N VAL A 160 -9.84 29.73 15.42
CA VAL A 160 -8.89 28.98 14.61
C VAL A 160 -9.14 27.50 14.84
N ILE A 161 -9.45 26.77 13.78
CA ILE A 161 -9.66 25.33 13.79
C ILE A 161 -8.40 24.67 13.24
N GLY A 162 -7.90 23.67 13.97
CA GLY A 162 -6.71 22.93 13.58
C GLY A 162 -5.36 23.61 13.89
N ALA A 163 -5.32 24.75 14.60
CA ALA A 163 -4.08 25.37 15.09
C ALA A 163 -4.35 26.31 16.28
N TYR A 164 -3.28 26.82 16.89
CA TYR A 164 -3.34 27.84 17.94
C TYR A 164 -3.75 29.22 17.41
N ASP A 165 -3.16 29.61 16.27
CA ASP A 165 -3.30 30.91 15.64
C ASP A 165 -3.33 30.78 14.11
N ALA A 166 -3.60 31.88 13.43
CA ALA A 166 -3.64 31.95 11.97
C ALA A 166 -2.28 31.69 11.29
N ALA A 167 -1.18 31.69 12.05
CA ALA A 167 0.16 31.38 11.55
C ALA A 167 0.47 29.87 11.60
N GLY A 168 -0.47 29.04 12.08
CA GLY A 168 -0.31 27.59 12.13
C GLY A 168 0.53 27.09 13.30
N LYS A 169 0.71 27.89 14.36
CA LYS A 169 1.42 27.43 15.56
C LYS A 169 0.69 26.24 16.19
N GLU A 170 1.44 25.22 16.61
CA GLU A 170 0.89 24.00 17.24
C GLU A 170 -0.24 23.35 16.41
N SER A 171 -0.02 23.28 15.08
CA SER A 171 -0.98 22.74 14.12
C SER A 171 -1.41 21.31 14.44
N PHE A 172 -2.66 21.02 14.11
CA PHE A 172 -3.24 19.70 14.21
C PHE A 172 -2.63 18.76 13.19
N ASN A 173 -2.34 17.53 13.62
CA ASN A 173 -1.75 16.50 12.79
C ASN A 173 -2.73 15.34 12.62
N GLY A 174 -3.66 15.46 11.66
CA GLY A 174 -4.69 14.46 11.46
C GLY A 174 -5.93 14.96 10.75
N TRP A 175 -7.06 14.34 11.07
CA TRP A 175 -8.36 14.60 10.49
C TRP A 175 -9.30 15.14 11.56
N LEU A 176 -10.09 16.14 11.18
CA LEU A 176 -11.14 16.73 12.00
C LEU A 176 -12.45 16.68 11.22
N ASP A 177 -13.53 16.32 11.89
CA ASP A 177 -14.86 16.37 11.32
C ASP A 177 -15.94 16.75 12.35
N GLU A 178 -17.09 17.26 11.88
CA GLU A 178 -18.27 17.63 12.67
C GLU A 178 -17.94 18.43 13.93
N LEU A 179 -17.03 19.42 13.81
CA LEU A 179 -16.73 20.31 14.93
C LEU A 179 -17.99 21.12 15.27
N SER A 180 -18.37 21.11 16.54
CA SER A 180 -19.50 21.89 17.04
C SER A 180 -19.15 22.65 18.32
N ILE A 181 -19.76 23.82 18.45
CA ILE A 181 -19.72 24.68 19.64
C ILE A 181 -21.17 25.02 19.97
N GLU A 182 -21.66 24.48 21.07
CA GLU A 182 -23.06 24.62 21.51
C GLU A 182 -23.12 25.46 22.80
N HIS A 183 -23.98 26.47 22.86
CA HIS A 183 -24.16 27.35 24.03
C HIS A 183 -25.00 26.69 25.13
N ARG A 184 -24.74 25.40 25.38
CA ARG A 184 -25.32 24.62 26.48
C ARG A 184 -24.40 23.48 26.88
N ALA A 185 -24.54 23.01 28.12
CA ALA A 185 -23.99 21.72 28.53
C ALA A 185 -24.83 20.59 27.91
N VAL A 186 -24.33 19.96 26.85
CA VAL A 186 -25.06 18.90 26.14
C VAL A 186 -25.08 17.62 26.99
N PRO A 187 -26.25 17.01 27.24
CA PRO A 187 -26.31 15.76 27.98
C PRO A 187 -25.51 14.64 27.30
N ILE A 188 -24.79 13.84 28.09
CA ILE A 188 -23.94 12.73 27.59
C ILE A 188 -24.74 11.75 26.72
N ALA A 189 -26.01 11.48 27.06
CA ALA A 189 -26.88 10.60 26.28
C ALA A 189 -27.12 11.14 24.85
N ALA A 190 -27.24 12.45 24.68
CA ALA A 190 -27.39 13.08 23.37
C ALA A 190 -26.09 13.02 22.55
N LEU A 191 -24.93 13.17 23.21
CA LEU A 191 -23.62 12.95 22.57
C LEU A 191 -23.46 11.49 22.13
N ARG A 192 -23.89 10.52 22.93
CA ARG A 192 -23.87 9.10 22.56
C ARG A 192 -24.73 8.79 21.33
N GLN A 193 -25.93 9.36 21.24
CA GLN A 193 -26.78 9.22 20.05
C GLN A 193 -26.13 9.84 18.81
N ARG A 194 -25.45 10.98 18.97
CA ARG A 194 -24.73 11.66 17.87
C ARG A 194 -23.61 10.79 17.32
N VAL A 195 -22.82 10.16 18.18
CA VAL A 195 -21.72 9.26 17.77
C VAL A 195 -22.22 8.16 16.83
N THR A 196 -23.35 7.53 17.13
CA THR A 196 -23.92 6.47 16.27
C THR A 196 -24.43 7.02 14.93
N ALA A 197 -24.91 8.26 14.89
CA ALA A 197 -25.53 8.85 13.70
C ALA A 197 -24.53 9.50 12.73
N THR A 198 -23.36 9.95 13.24
CA THR A 198 -22.40 10.76 12.46
C THR A 198 -21.00 10.16 12.40
N GLN A 199 -20.84 8.87 12.72
CA GLN A 199 -19.55 8.20 12.61
C GLN A 199 -18.98 8.32 11.19
N PRO A 200 -17.81 8.97 11.00
CA PRO A 200 -17.19 9.08 9.70
C PRO A 200 -16.84 7.70 9.16
N ALA A 201 -16.98 7.51 7.84
CA ALA A 201 -16.47 6.30 7.19
C ALA A 201 -14.95 6.19 7.43
N PRO A 202 -14.37 4.97 7.41
CA PRO A 202 -12.94 4.81 7.61
C PRO A 202 -12.15 5.69 6.63
N SER A 203 -11.44 6.67 7.18
CA SER A 203 -10.69 7.63 6.38
C SER A 203 -9.56 6.92 5.65
N ALA A 204 -8.98 7.60 4.65
CA ALA A 204 -7.69 7.16 4.10
C ALA A 204 -6.63 6.95 5.21
N TYR A 205 -6.78 7.59 6.38
CA TYR A 205 -5.90 7.43 7.55
C TYR A 205 -6.12 6.12 8.32
N GLU A 206 -7.37 5.69 8.52
CA GLU A 206 -7.67 4.37 9.09
C GLU A 206 -7.35 3.24 8.09
N ARG A 207 -7.31 3.55 6.79
CA ARG A 207 -6.78 2.67 5.73
C ARG A 207 -5.25 2.74 5.56
N GLU A 208 -4.62 3.83 6.02
CA GLU A 208 -3.16 4.01 6.12
C GLU A 208 -2.56 3.32 7.35
N VAL A 209 -3.39 2.69 8.21
CA VAL A 209 -2.95 1.90 9.37
C VAL A 209 -3.51 0.47 9.30
N PHE A 210 -2.83 -0.40 8.56
CA PHE A 210 -2.48 -1.70 9.14
C PHE A 210 -1.11 -1.48 9.78
N THR A 211 -0.82 -1.54 11.07
CA THR A 211 -1.53 -1.80 12.34
C THR A 211 -0.65 -1.10 13.42
N PRO A 212 -0.96 -1.05 14.74
CA PRO A 212 -0.12 -0.35 15.73
C PRO A 212 1.31 -0.93 15.79
N PRO A 213 2.28 -0.33 16.53
CA PRO A 213 3.36 -1.15 17.07
C PRO A 213 2.70 -2.17 17.98
N ILE A 214 2.39 -3.35 17.44
CA ILE A 214 2.34 -4.54 18.25
C ILE A 214 3.79 -4.68 18.71
N HIS A 215 4.05 -4.32 19.97
CA HIS A 215 5.12 -5.01 20.67
C HIS A 215 4.91 -6.48 20.40
N VAL A 216 5.92 -7.12 19.80
CA VAL A 216 5.98 -8.57 19.63
C VAL A 216 5.51 -9.19 20.94
N GLY A 217 4.24 -9.59 20.99
CA GLY A 217 3.80 -10.52 22.00
C GLY A 217 4.57 -11.80 21.71
N PRO A 218 5.10 -12.50 22.73
CA PRO A 218 5.74 -13.78 22.50
C PRO A 218 4.79 -14.65 21.66
N HIS A 219 5.35 -15.34 20.67
CA HIS A 219 4.66 -16.33 19.83
C HIS A 219 3.55 -17.05 20.60
N GLU A 220 2.35 -17.09 20.02
CA GLU A 220 1.29 -17.93 20.59
C GLU A 220 1.77 -19.39 20.55
N PRO A 221 1.50 -20.21 21.58
CA PRO A 221 2.03 -21.58 21.71
C PRO A 221 1.77 -22.51 20.50
N ASP A 222 0.81 -22.16 19.64
CA ASP A 222 0.39 -22.93 18.48
C ASP A 222 0.94 -22.40 17.14
N ASP A 223 1.78 -21.37 17.15
CA ASP A 223 2.39 -20.83 15.94
C ASP A 223 3.42 -21.82 15.36
N VAL A 224 3.18 -22.29 14.12
CA VAL A 224 4.06 -23.23 13.41
C VAL A 224 4.83 -22.52 12.30
N PHE A 225 6.15 -22.63 12.33
CA PHE A 225 7.05 -22.23 11.26
C PHE A 225 7.12 -23.29 10.16
N HIS A 226 6.89 -22.90 8.91
CA HIS A 226 6.94 -23.85 7.80
C HIS A 226 8.21 -23.68 6.96
N ILE A 227 8.93 -24.77 6.75
CA ILE A 227 10.03 -24.82 5.78
C ILE A 227 9.52 -25.60 4.57
N VAL A 228 9.21 -24.88 3.49
CA VAL A 228 8.57 -25.44 2.28
C VAL A 228 9.61 -25.63 1.18
N ILE A 229 10.01 -26.88 0.97
CA ILE A 229 11.12 -27.23 0.09
C ILE A 229 10.69 -27.10 -1.38
N SER A 230 11.53 -26.46 -2.19
CA SER A 230 11.22 -26.22 -3.60
C SER A 230 11.12 -27.51 -4.40
N ALA A 231 9.97 -27.71 -5.04
CA ALA A 231 9.76 -28.77 -6.01
C ALA A 231 10.06 -28.39 -7.45
N ARG A 232 10.43 -27.12 -7.71
CA ARG A 232 10.83 -26.62 -9.04
C ARG A 232 12.10 -27.30 -9.57
N ALA A 233 12.80 -28.03 -8.71
CA ALA A 233 14.11 -28.63 -8.94
C ALA A 233 14.12 -30.17 -8.82
N GLY A 234 13.01 -30.84 -9.14
CA GLY A 234 13.10 -32.26 -9.53
C GLY A 234 12.62 -33.31 -8.55
N PHE A 235 11.73 -32.99 -7.60
CA PHE A 235 10.99 -34.05 -6.90
C PHE A 235 10.21 -34.89 -7.91
N ARG A 236 10.68 -36.10 -8.17
CA ARG A 236 10.03 -37.02 -9.12
C ARG A 236 8.92 -37.83 -8.44
N SER A 237 8.88 -37.85 -7.10
CA SER A 237 7.90 -38.59 -6.30
C SER A 237 7.84 -38.16 -4.82
N ALA A 238 6.75 -38.53 -4.14
CA ALA A 238 6.63 -38.42 -2.68
C ALA A 238 7.73 -39.16 -1.90
N GLN A 239 8.31 -40.21 -2.48
CA GLN A 239 9.38 -40.99 -1.84
C GLN A 239 10.66 -40.16 -1.66
N GLU A 240 10.97 -39.29 -2.62
CA GLU A 240 12.14 -38.42 -2.55
C GLU A 240 11.96 -37.33 -1.48
N PHE A 241 10.76 -36.78 -1.34
CA PHE A 241 10.44 -35.89 -0.22
C PHE A 241 10.57 -36.60 1.13
N ALA A 242 10.05 -37.83 1.26
CA ALA A 242 10.17 -38.61 2.48
C ALA A 242 11.63 -38.87 2.87
N ARG A 243 12.51 -39.13 1.88
CA ARG A 243 13.97 -39.27 2.12
C ARG A 243 14.58 -37.98 2.67
N ILE A 244 14.30 -36.82 2.06
CA ILE A 244 14.83 -35.53 2.53
C ILE A 244 14.26 -35.17 3.91
N LYS A 245 12.97 -35.41 4.14
CA LYS A 245 12.32 -35.21 5.45
C LYS A 245 12.96 -36.05 6.54
N THR A 246 13.29 -37.32 6.26
CA THR A 246 13.96 -38.22 7.22
C THR A 246 15.35 -37.71 7.62
N TRP A 247 16.04 -37.03 6.71
CA TRP A 247 17.34 -36.44 6.97
C TRP A 247 17.25 -35.09 7.74
N LEU A 248 16.37 -34.18 7.31
CA LEU A 248 16.19 -32.86 7.94
C LEU A 248 15.55 -32.94 9.33
N ALA A 249 14.61 -33.87 9.50
CA ALA A 249 13.83 -34.01 10.73
C ALA A 249 13.73 -35.50 11.11
N PRO A 250 14.81 -36.12 11.62
CA PRO A 250 14.86 -37.57 11.90
C PRO A 250 13.80 -38.05 12.89
N ARG A 251 13.27 -37.15 13.73
CA ARG A 251 12.20 -37.43 14.71
C ARG A 251 10.78 -37.12 14.18
N GLY A 252 10.63 -36.69 12.91
CA GLY A 252 9.39 -36.17 12.35
C GLY A 252 9.28 -34.65 12.46
N ASP A 253 8.10 -34.09 12.15
CA ASP A 253 7.86 -32.65 12.35
C ASP A 253 7.95 -32.30 13.85
N GLY A 254 8.57 -31.16 14.17
CA GLY A 254 8.67 -30.65 15.52
C GLY A 254 7.38 -29.94 15.96
N PRO A 255 7.21 -29.64 17.26
CA PRO A 255 6.05 -28.89 17.74
C PRO A 255 5.98 -27.46 17.15
N TYR A 256 7.11 -26.90 16.74
CA TYR A 256 7.21 -25.52 16.23
C TYR A 256 7.56 -25.43 14.74
N VAL A 257 8.02 -26.52 14.11
CA VAL A 257 8.49 -26.52 12.71
C VAL A 257 7.87 -27.67 11.93
N ARG A 258 7.28 -27.36 10.77
CA ARG A 258 6.76 -28.36 9.82
C ARG A 258 7.45 -28.26 8.46
N LEU A 259 7.80 -29.42 7.91
CA LEU A 259 8.35 -29.53 6.57
C LEU A 259 7.24 -29.73 5.54
N GLY A 260 7.27 -28.93 4.48
CA GLY A 260 6.31 -28.99 3.38
C GLY A 260 6.99 -28.87 2.01
N LEU A 261 6.18 -28.75 0.97
CA LEU A 261 6.61 -28.54 -0.40
C LEU A 261 6.08 -27.21 -0.95
N THR A 262 6.89 -26.54 -1.76
CA THR A 262 6.41 -25.43 -2.60
C THR A 262 6.37 -25.81 -4.06
N MET A 263 5.31 -25.40 -4.76
CA MET A 263 5.21 -25.45 -6.21
C MET A 263 4.94 -24.07 -6.79
N SER A 264 5.32 -23.85 -8.04
CA SER A 264 4.92 -22.66 -8.80
C SER A 264 4.10 -23.08 -10.02
N LEU A 265 3.00 -22.36 -10.23
CA LEU A 265 2.00 -22.61 -11.26
C LEU A 265 2.08 -21.49 -12.30
N PRO A 266 2.79 -21.70 -13.42
CA PRO A 266 2.91 -20.69 -14.47
C PRO A 266 1.62 -20.62 -15.30
N TYR A 267 0.56 -20.06 -14.72
CA TYR A 267 -0.80 -20.14 -15.27
C TYR A 267 -0.94 -19.40 -16.62
N MET A 268 -0.10 -18.40 -16.86
CA MET A 268 0.00 -17.72 -18.16
C MET A 268 0.62 -18.65 -19.21
N ALA A 269 1.80 -19.20 -18.92
CA ALA A 269 2.49 -20.14 -19.81
C ALA A 269 1.78 -21.51 -19.98
N TRP A 270 0.78 -21.78 -19.15
CA TRP A 270 -0.13 -22.90 -19.36
C TRP A 270 -1.18 -22.61 -20.40
N THR A 271 -1.48 -21.38 -20.78
CA THR A 271 -2.52 -21.09 -21.75
C THR A 271 -1.91 -21.07 -23.14
N ARG A 272 -2.05 -22.17 -23.89
CA ARG A 272 -1.49 -22.34 -25.25
C ARG A 272 -2.56 -22.42 -26.33
N SER A 273 -2.14 -22.16 -27.56
CA SER A 273 -2.83 -22.51 -28.80
C SER A 273 -2.83 -24.01 -29.10
N ASP A 274 -3.73 -24.47 -29.98
CA ASP A 274 -3.70 -25.82 -30.58
C ASP A 274 -2.76 -25.91 -31.80
N THR A 275 -2.12 -24.80 -32.22
CA THR A 275 -1.17 -24.73 -33.36
C THR A 275 -0.06 -23.69 -33.10
N GLN A 276 1.10 -23.84 -33.74
CA GLN A 276 2.30 -23.01 -33.51
C GLN A 276 2.12 -21.48 -33.71
N TYR A 277 1.02 -21.00 -34.32
CA TYR A 277 0.85 -19.57 -34.68
C TYR A 277 -0.56 -18.98 -34.46
N VAL A 278 -1.54 -19.74 -33.93
CA VAL A 278 -2.91 -19.23 -33.72
C VAL A 278 -3.32 -19.37 -32.26
N PHE A 279 -3.06 -18.34 -31.46
CA PHE A 279 -3.55 -18.25 -30.08
C PHE A 279 -4.96 -17.66 -30.02
N ASP A 280 -5.89 -18.40 -29.39
CA ASP A 280 -7.21 -17.87 -29.04
C ASP A 280 -7.19 -17.35 -27.59
N PRO A 281 -7.19 -16.01 -27.37
CA PRO A 281 -7.26 -15.43 -26.03
C PRO A 281 -8.57 -15.74 -25.30
N ASN A 282 -9.59 -16.27 -26.00
CA ASN A 282 -10.86 -16.68 -25.43
C ASN A 282 -10.93 -18.17 -25.06
N ALA A 283 -9.97 -19.01 -25.44
CA ALA A 283 -9.93 -20.42 -25.05
C ALA A 283 -9.77 -20.62 -23.53
N PRO A 284 -10.59 -21.47 -22.87
CA PRO A 284 -10.44 -21.75 -21.45
C PRO A 284 -9.20 -22.63 -21.16
N LEU A 285 -8.72 -22.62 -19.92
CA LEU A 285 -7.73 -23.60 -19.48
C LEU A 285 -8.26 -25.03 -19.66
N THR A 286 -7.44 -25.90 -20.27
CA THR A 286 -7.84 -27.29 -20.52
C THR A 286 -7.90 -28.11 -19.22
N LYS A 287 -8.72 -29.17 -19.20
CA LYS A 287 -8.81 -30.11 -18.07
C LYS A 287 -7.45 -30.71 -17.69
N GLN A 288 -6.58 -30.97 -18.67
CA GLN A 288 -5.25 -31.52 -18.44
C GLN A 288 -4.34 -30.57 -17.65
N ARG A 289 -4.43 -29.27 -17.90
CA ARG A 289 -3.64 -28.24 -17.19
C ARG A 289 -4.10 -28.10 -15.74
N LEU A 290 -5.41 -28.10 -15.50
CA LEU A 290 -5.97 -28.12 -14.15
C LEU A 290 -5.67 -29.43 -13.41
N ALA A 291 -5.58 -30.56 -14.12
CA ALA A 291 -5.19 -31.84 -13.55
C ALA A 291 -3.76 -31.84 -12.99
N ALA A 292 -2.85 -31.02 -13.52
CA ALA A 292 -1.50 -30.87 -12.96
C ALA A 292 -1.57 -30.31 -11.53
N VAL A 293 -2.38 -29.28 -11.28
CA VAL A 293 -2.60 -28.74 -9.92
C VAL A 293 -3.19 -29.83 -9.02
N LYS A 294 -4.20 -30.55 -9.53
CA LYS A 294 -4.90 -31.61 -8.79
C LYS A 294 -3.95 -32.77 -8.41
N GLN A 295 -3.01 -33.13 -9.28
CA GLN A 295 -2.04 -34.19 -9.01
C GLN A 295 -1.20 -33.87 -7.77
N TRP A 296 -0.78 -32.62 -7.61
CA TRP A 296 -0.03 -32.19 -6.44
C TRP A 296 -0.89 -32.11 -5.19
N THR A 297 -2.11 -31.59 -5.28
CA THR A 297 -3.02 -31.57 -4.12
C THR A 297 -3.39 -32.98 -3.69
N ASP A 298 -3.66 -33.90 -4.62
CA ASP A 298 -3.97 -35.30 -4.32
C ASP A 298 -2.77 -36.00 -3.66
N MET A 299 -1.55 -35.71 -4.10
CA MET A 299 -0.33 -36.19 -3.44
C MET A 299 -0.23 -35.62 -2.02
N ALA A 300 -0.42 -34.32 -1.84
CA ALA A 300 -0.38 -33.70 -0.52
C ALA A 300 -1.40 -34.31 0.45
N VAL A 301 -2.62 -34.61 -0.01
CA VAL A 301 -3.63 -35.29 0.79
C VAL A 301 -3.18 -36.71 1.15
N ARG A 302 -2.76 -37.50 0.15
CA ARG A 302 -2.38 -38.90 0.35
C ARG A 302 -1.22 -39.05 1.34
N GLU A 303 -0.24 -38.17 1.22
CA GLU A 303 1.03 -38.22 1.97
C GLU A 303 1.05 -37.28 3.18
N ARG A 304 -0.02 -36.50 3.40
CA ARG A 304 -0.15 -35.46 4.44
C ARG A 304 1.00 -34.44 4.43
N ILE A 305 1.29 -33.89 3.25
CA ILE A 305 2.38 -32.94 3.05
C ILE A 305 1.81 -31.51 2.98
N PRO A 306 2.21 -30.58 3.86
CA PRO A 306 1.85 -29.17 3.74
C PRO A 306 2.36 -28.56 2.44
N LEU A 307 1.55 -27.74 1.78
CA LEU A 307 1.84 -27.10 0.51
C LEU A 307 1.86 -25.59 0.64
N LYS A 308 2.87 -24.98 0.00
CA LYS A 308 2.82 -23.58 -0.42
C LYS A 308 2.69 -23.53 -1.94
N ILE A 309 1.77 -22.73 -2.46
CA ILE A 309 1.44 -22.70 -3.88
C ILE A 309 1.68 -21.30 -4.44
N GLY A 310 2.60 -21.18 -5.39
CA GLY A 310 2.82 -19.93 -6.12
C GLY A 310 1.99 -19.87 -7.38
N CYS A 311 1.15 -18.85 -7.49
CA CYS A 311 0.53 -18.47 -8.76
C CYS A 311 1.51 -17.55 -9.48
N ALA A 312 2.01 -17.94 -10.64
CA ALA A 312 3.04 -17.16 -11.32
C ALA A 312 2.60 -16.76 -12.73
N GLY A 313 2.25 -15.49 -12.90
CA GLY A 313 1.96 -14.90 -14.21
C GLY A 313 3.01 -13.87 -14.67
N GLY A 314 4.04 -13.61 -13.86
CA GLY A 314 5.10 -12.64 -14.16
C GLY A 314 6.06 -13.12 -15.25
N ALA A 315 6.85 -12.18 -15.80
CA ALA A 315 7.78 -12.42 -16.90
C ALA A 315 8.80 -13.54 -16.60
N TRP A 316 9.24 -13.69 -15.35
CA TRP A 316 10.16 -14.74 -14.91
C TRP A 316 9.63 -16.18 -14.94
N PHE A 317 8.33 -16.34 -15.20
CA PHE A 317 7.66 -17.64 -15.23
C PHE A 317 7.22 -18.04 -16.64
N ASP A 318 7.85 -17.45 -17.65
CA ASP A 318 7.70 -17.79 -19.06
C ASP A 318 8.86 -18.65 -19.58
N PRO A 319 8.78 -19.99 -19.47
CA PRO A 319 9.84 -20.86 -19.95
C PRO A 319 9.88 -20.85 -21.49
N ALA A 320 11.01 -20.45 -22.07
CA ALA A 320 11.25 -20.51 -23.52
C ALA A 320 10.80 -21.87 -24.13
N ARG A 321 9.81 -21.82 -25.03
CA ARG A 321 9.16 -23.00 -25.63
C ARG A 321 8.91 -22.84 -27.13
N GLU A 322 8.70 -23.97 -27.80
CA GLU A 322 8.40 -24.02 -29.25
C GLU A 322 6.95 -23.63 -29.60
N GLU A 323 6.03 -23.69 -28.63
CA GLU A 323 4.60 -23.40 -28.79
C GLU A 323 4.24 -22.07 -28.14
N MET A 324 3.52 -21.22 -28.87
CA MET A 324 3.05 -19.91 -28.43
C MET A 324 2.04 -20.01 -27.26
N ASP A 325 2.26 -19.21 -26.21
CA ASP A 325 1.38 -19.10 -25.05
C ASP A 325 0.83 -17.68 -24.80
N ALA A 326 0.06 -17.52 -23.72
CA ALA A 326 -0.59 -16.26 -23.39
C ALA A 326 0.39 -15.11 -23.11
N THR A 327 1.58 -15.42 -22.60
CA THR A 327 2.64 -14.44 -22.38
C THR A 327 3.19 -14.01 -23.73
N ASP A 328 3.65 -14.96 -24.56
CA ASP A 328 4.11 -14.72 -25.93
C ASP A 328 3.13 -13.87 -26.75
N TRP A 329 1.82 -14.17 -26.63
CA TRP A 329 0.78 -13.43 -27.33
C TRP A 329 0.68 -11.96 -26.92
N LEU A 330 0.92 -11.67 -25.64
CA LEU A 330 1.02 -10.29 -25.17
C LEU A 330 2.33 -9.66 -25.65
N GLU A 331 3.43 -10.39 -25.60
CA GLU A 331 4.77 -9.93 -26.02
C GLU A 331 4.86 -9.58 -27.50
N LEU A 332 4.14 -10.30 -28.38
CA LEU A 332 4.01 -9.99 -29.81
C LEU A 332 3.55 -8.56 -30.07
N ARG A 333 2.86 -7.96 -29.09
CA ARG A 333 2.28 -6.63 -29.22
C ARG A 333 2.99 -5.71 -28.27
N ARG A 334 3.93 -4.96 -28.81
CA ARG A 334 4.71 -3.94 -28.11
C ARG A 334 3.88 -3.00 -27.20
N ARG A 335 2.62 -2.71 -27.54
CA ARG A 335 1.68 -1.95 -26.69
C ARG A 335 1.48 -2.56 -25.30
N ASN A 336 1.68 -3.86 -25.16
CA ASN A 336 1.55 -4.60 -23.92
C ASN A 336 2.87 -4.71 -23.16
N CYS A 337 4.00 -4.37 -23.78
CA CYS A 337 5.32 -4.57 -23.20
C CYS A 337 5.80 -3.35 -22.41
N MET A 338 6.65 -3.55 -21.40
CA MET A 338 7.39 -2.49 -20.73
C MET A 338 8.45 -1.91 -21.67
N TRP A 339 8.64 -0.59 -21.63
CA TRP A 339 9.61 0.10 -22.48
C TRP A 339 10.70 0.76 -21.64
N TYR A 340 11.92 0.80 -22.16
CA TYR A 340 12.99 1.64 -21.65
C TYR A 340 12.77 3.11 -22.03
N ALA A 341 13.54 3.99 -21.39
CA ALA A 341 13.48 5.43 -21.60
C ALA A 341 13.84 5.88 -23.03
N ASP A 342 14.50 5.03 -23.82
CA ASP A 342 14.82 5.26 -25.23
C ASP A 342 13.79 4.67 -26.22
N HIS A 343 12.62 4.27 -25.72
CA HIS A 343 11.56 3.60 -26.49
C HIS A 343 11.97 2.23 -27.05
N ARG A 344 12.97 1.55 -26.51
CA ARG A 344 13.17 0.12 -26.80
C ARG A 344 12.33 -0.73 -25.84
N VAL A 345 11.93 -1.92 -26.27
CA VAL A 345 11.17 -2.86 -25.43
C VAL A 345 12.12 -3.50 -24.42
N GLN A 346 11.66 -3.64 -23.18
CA GLN A 346 12.44 -4.30 -22.14
C GLN A 346 12.52 -5.80 -22.38
N THR A 347 13.76 -6.30 -22.51
CA THR A 347 14.06 -7.72 -22.64
C THR A 347 14.90 -8.24 -21.45
N ASP A 348 14.89 -9.55 -21.21
CA ASP A 348 15.70 -10.30 -20.24
C ASP A 348 17.09 -10.69 -20.81
N THR A 349 17.34 -10.45 -22.10
CA THR A 349 18.65 -10.73 -22.70
C THR A 349 19.74 -9.89 -22.04
N LEU A 350 20.77 -10.57 -21.49
CA LEU A 350 22.01 -9.99 -20.98
C LEU A 350 22.55 -8.86 -21.89
N PRO A 351 23.28 -7.86 -21.34
CA PRO A 351 23.63 -6.58 -21.98
C PRO A 351 24.47 -6.65 -23.27
N THR A 352 24.71 -7.84 -23.83
CA THR A 352 25.44 -8.08 -25.07
C THR A 352 24.56 -8.11 -26.32
N VAL A 353 23.23 -8.02 -26.20
CA VAL A 353 22.31 -7.88 -27.34
C VAL A 353 21.86 -6.43 -27.45
N ASP A 354 22.15 -5.78 -28.58
CA ASP A 354 21.76 -4.40 -28.85
C ASP A 354 20.22 -4.29 -28.81
N PRO A 355 19.62 -3.42 -27.96
CA PRO A 355 18.18 -3.45 -27.83
C PRO A 355 17.47 -3.00 -29.11
N MET A 356 16.37 -3.67 -29.41
CA MET A 356 15.83 -3.71 -30.77
C MET A 356 15.12 -2.41 -31.16
N PRO A 357 15.38 -1.83 -32.34
CA PRO A 357 14.61 -0.72 -32.89
C PRO A 357 13.12 -1.08 -33.13
N TYR A 358 12.22 -0.11 -33.01
CA TYR A 358 10.75 -0.22 -33.17
C TYR A 358 10.29 -1.13 -34.34
N ARG A 359 10.95 -1.04 -35.51
CA ARG A 359 10.55 -1.77 -36.74
C ARG A 359 11.03 -3.22 -36.82
N GLN A 360 11.89 -3.69 -35.91
CA GLN A 360 12.39 -5.07 -35.92
C GLN A 360 11.63 -6.01 -34.96
N VAL A 361 10.97 -5.47 -33.92
CA VAL A 361 10.16 -6.27 -32.98
C VAL A 361 9.00 -6.98 -33.72
N GLU A 362 8.28 -6.27 -34.61
CA GLU A 362 7.21 -6.87 -35.42
C GLU A 362 7.69 -7.90 -36.46
N LYS A 363 8.98 -7.93 -36.81
CA LYS A 363 9.56 -8.85 -37.82
C LYS A 363 10.36 -10.00 -37.23
N GLN A 364 10.97 -9.85 -36.05
CA GLN A 364 11.84 -10.86 -35.43
C GLN A 364 11.19 -11.62 -34.26
N LEU A 365 10.03 -11.19 -33.75
CA LEU A 365 9.21 -12.06 -32.88
C LEU A 365 8.60 -13.27 -33.63
N ASN A 366 8.89 -13.42 -34.93
CA ASN A 366 8.65 -14.64 -35.71
C ASN A 366 9.84 -15.63 -35.69
N GLY A 367 10.88 -15.43 -34.86
CA GLY A 367 12.04 -16.33 -34.88
C GLY A 367 13.10 -16.22 -33.78
N ALA A 368 12.86 -15.52 -32.67
CA ALA A 368 13.72 -15.54 -31.48
C ALA A 368 12.91 -16.08 -30.28
N SER A 369 13.53 -16.91 -29.45
CA SER A 369 12.91 -17.54 -28.27
C SER A 369 11.98 -16.60 -27.50
N PHE A 370 10.71 -17.00 -27.38
CA PHE A 370 9.69 -16.28 -26.63
C PHE A 370 9.88 -16.50 -25.13
N GLY A 371 10.60 -15.63 -24.42
CA GLY A 371 10.83 -15.85 -22.99
C GLY A 371 11.39 -14.68 -22.21
N ASP A 372 11.50 -13.50 -22.83
CA ASP A 372 12.35 -12.45 -22.31
C ASP A 372 11.67 -11.07 -22.26
N VAL A 373 10.38 -10.87 -22.61
CA VAL A 373 9.80 -9.51 -22.68
C VAL A 373 8.86 -9.19 -21.52
N TYR A 374 9.14 -8.12 -20.78
CA TYR A 374 8.28 -7.71 -19.69
C TYR A 374 6.98 -7.09 -20.21
N VAL A 375 5.84 -7.50 -19.65
CA VAL A 375 4.52 -6.89 -19.91
C VAL A 375 4.26 -5.76 -18.91
N THR A 376 3.78 -4.61 -19.37
CA THR A 376 3.44 -3.48 -18.48
C THR A 376 2.39 -3.86 -17.44
N PHE A 377 2.57 -3.41 -16.21
CA PHE A 377 1.60 -3.58 -15.13
C PHE A 377 0.53 -2.48 -15.12
N SER A 378 0.55 -1.57 -16.10
CA SER A 378 -0.47 -0.54 -16.20
C SER A 378 -1.86 -1.14 -16.24
N ARG A 379 -2.76 -0.61 -15.40
CA ARG A 379 -4.16 -1.02 -15.33
C ARG A 379 -4.97 -0.57 -16.54
N TYR A 380 -4.38 0.31 -17.37
CA TYR A 380 -4.94 0.74 -18.65
C TYR A 380 -4.67 -0.29 -19.75
N ASN A 381 -3.74 -1.23 -19.55
CA ASN A 381 -3.59 -2.41 -20.40
C ASN A 381 -4.69 -3.45 -20.07
N GLY A 382 -5.92 -3.15 -20.50
CA GLY A 382 -7.09 -4.00 -20.26
C GLY A 382 -6.97 -5.40 -20.86
N GLU A 383 -6.21 -5.55 -21.95
CA GLU A 383 -5.95 -6.83 -22.63
C GLU A 383 -5.14 -7.78 -21.73
N ALA A 384 -4.00 -7.32 -21.21
CA ALA A 384 -3.19 -8.12 -20.28
C ALA A 384 -3.92 -8.40 -18.97
N GLN A 385 -4.61 -7.40 -18.41
CA GLN A 385 -5.36 -7.53 -17.15
C GLN A 385 -6.48 -8.57 -17.27
N ALA A 386 -7.24 -8.56 -18.37
CA ALA A 386 -8.30 -9.53 -18.62
C ALA A 386 -7.74 -10.95 -18.79
N LEU A 387 -6.64 -11.11 -19.55
CA LEU A 387 -6.03 -12.42 -19.81
C LEU A 387 -5.44 -13.04 -18.54
N ARG A 388 -4.68 -12.26 -17.75
CA ARG A 388 -4.15 -12.69 -16.44
C ARG A 388 -5.25 -13.18 -15.52
N ARG A 389 -6.28 -12.35 -15.31
CA ARG A 389 -7.41 -12.70 -14.44
C ARG A 389 -8.14 -13.96 -14.92
N LYS A 390 -8.41 -14.06 -16.22
CA LYS A 390 -9.09 -15.21 -16.82
C LYS A 390 -8.34 -16.52 -16.55
N ASN A 391 -7.02 -16.52 -16.68
CA ASN A 391 -6.20 -17.72 -16.52
C ASN A 391 -5.92 -18.04 -15.03
N ARG A 392 -5.79 -17.01 -14.19
CA ARG A 392 -5.56 -17.16 -12.75
C ARG A 392 -6.78 -17.68 -11.99
N GLN A 393 -7.98 -17.22 -12.33
CA GLN A 393 -9.22 -17.52 -11.60
C GLN A 393 -9.53 -19.03 -11.49
N PRO A 394 -9.46 -19.85 -12.57
CA PRO A 394 -9.67 -21.29 -12.46
C PRO A 394 -8.65 -21.99 -11.56
N VAL A 395 -7.37 -21.57 -11.59
CA VAL A 395 -6.31 -22.10 -10.74
C VAL A 395 -6.61 -21.80 -9.27
N LEU A 396 -6.98 -20.56 -8.96
CA LEU A 396 -7.35 -20.15 -7.60
C LEU A 396 -8.55 -20.92 -7.05
N ARG A 397 -9.55 -21.25 -7.89
CA ARG A 397 -10.68 -22.09 -7.48
C ARG A 397 -10.24 -23.50 -7.08
N VAL A 398 -9.33 -24.13 -7.83
CA VAL A 398 -8.79 -25.45 -7.45
C VAL A 398 -8.06 -25.37 -6.11
N ILE A 399 -7.28 -24.31 -5.88
CA ILE A 399 -6.57 -24.10 -4.62
C ILE A 399 -7.56 -23.85 -3.46
N ALA A 400 -8.60 -23.04 -3.68
CA ALA A 400 -9.64 -22.79 -2.69
C ALA A 400 -10.44 -24.05 -2.36
N ASP A 401 -10.75 -24.88 -3.35
CA ASP A 401 -11.43 -26.17 -3.16
C ASP A 401 -10.57 -27.13 -2.32
N PHE A 402 -9.27 -27.17 -2.58
CA PHE A 402 -8.30 -27.91 -1.77
C PHE A 402 -8.27 -27.39 -0.33
N TYR A 403 -8.16 -26.08 -0.12
CA TYR A 403 -8.19 -25.46 1.21
C TYR A 403 -9.48 -25.78 1.98
N ARG A 404 -10.65 -25.73 1.33
CA ARG A 404 -11.93 -26.04 1.97
C ARG A 404 -12.02 -27.49 2.45
N GLN A 405 -11.34 -28.41 1.79
CA GLN A 405 -11.35 -29.84 2.12
C GLN A 405 -10.22 -30.22 3.10
N HIS A 406 -9.09 -29.54 3.00
CA HIS A 406 -7.84 -29.85 3.71
C HIS A 406 -7.15 -28.56 4.21
N PRO A 407 -7.80 -27.78 5.10
CA PRO A 407 -7.28 -26.49 5.54
C PRO A 407 -5.92 -26.61 6.26
N GLU A 408 -5.61 -27.77 6.82
CA GLU A 408 -4.36 -28.08 7.51
C GLU A 408 -3.16 -28.30 6.58
N LEU A 409 -3.41 -28.50 5.28
CA LEU A 409 -2.37 -28.80 4.29
C LEU A 409 -2.00 -27.61 3.40
N LEU A 410 -2.67 -26.45 3.50
CA LEU A 410 -2.29 -25.25 2.76
C LEU A 410 -1.62 -24.24 3.69
N VAL A 411 -0.33 -24.02 3.48
CA VAL A 411 0.52 -23.12 4.28
C VAL A 411 0.41 -21.68 3.80
N ALA A 412 0.52 -21.49 2.48
CA ALA A 412 0.52 -20.17 1.86
C ALA A 412 0.22 -20.28 0.36
N VAL A 413 -0.35 -19.21 -0.17
CA VAL A 413 -0.51 -18.94 -1.59
C VAL A 413 0.21 -17.64 -1.86
N ASN A 414 1.34 -17.68 -2.55
CA ASN A 414 1.92 -16.46 -3.09
C ASN A 414 1.24 -16.14 -4.41
N VAL A 415 0.82 -14.88 -4.55
CA VAL A 415 0.33 -14.33 -5.82
C VAL A 415 1.49 -14.16 -6.81
N ASP A 416 1.27 -13.48 -7.94
CA ASP A 416 2.24 -13.33 -9.03
C ASP A 416 3.67 -13.08 -8.51
N GLY A 417 4.57 -13.99 -8.87
CA GLY A 417 5.93 -14.04 -8.35
C GLY A 417 6.86 -12.99 -8.96
N GLU A 418 7.80 -12.50 -8.16
CA GLU A 418 8.97 -11.72 -8.62
C GLU A 418 8.62 -10.44 -9.42
N LEU A 419 7.51 -9.78 -9.07
CA LEU A 419 7.18 -8.49 -9.65
C LEU A 419 8.15 -7.41 -9.18
N GLU A 420 8.70 -6.66 -10.12
CA GLU A 420 9.76 -5.69 -9.87
C GLU A 420 9.58 -4.46 -10.78
N LEU A 421 10.20 -3.32 -10.42
CA LEU A 421 10.19 -2.07 -11.19
C LEU A 421 10.99 -2.12 -12.50
N ALA A 422 11.33 -3.33 -12.98
CA ALA A 422 12.04 -3.65 -14.21
C ALA A 422 13.58 -3.50 -14.25
N LEU A 423 14.20 -4.33 -15.10
CA LEU A 423 15.62 -4.70 -15.12
C LEU A 423 16.53 -3.85 -16.03
N HIS A 424 17.83 -4.10 -15.89
CA HIS A 424 18.98 -3.42 -16.47
C HIS A 424 19.03 -3.28 -18.01
N HIS A 425 18.94 -2.04 -18.50
CA HIS A 425 19.67 -1.60 -19.69
C HIS A 425 20.32 -0.23 -19.46
N GLY A 426 21.65 -0.19 -19.27
CA GLY A 426 22.43 1.05 -19.30
C GLY A 426 21.97 2.16 -18.34
N ASP A 427 21.65 1.83 -17.09
CA ASP A 427 21.13 2.73 -16.04
C ASP A 427 19.74 3.36 -16.34
N GLN A 428 19.01 2.85 -17.32
CA GLN A 428 17.72 3.41 -17.68
C GLN A 428 16.58 2.86 -16.81
N PRO A 429 15.69 3.71 -16.27
CA PRO A 429 14.41 3.28 -15.73
C PRO A 429 13.57 2.61 -16.83
N ALA A 430 12.63 1.77 -16.40
CA ALA A 430 11.71 1.08 -17.28
C ALA A 430 10.23 1.35 -16.96
N ASP A 431 9.41 0.87 -17.89
CA ASP A 431 7.98 1.07 -18.10
C ASP A 431 7.56 2.46 -18.58
N TYR A 432 8.23 2.95 -19.64
CA TYR A 432 7.79 4.10 -20.47
C TYR A 432 6.72 3.69 -21.49
N ASN A 433 5.95 2.65 -21.18
CA ASN A 433 4.83 2.23 -22.00
C ASN A 433 3.78 3.36 -22.04
N PRO A 434 3.12 3.60 -23.20
CA PRO A 434 2.13 4.67 -23.32
C PRO A 434 0.96 4.54 -22.32
N TYR A 435 0.52 3.31 -22.00
CA TYR A 435 -0.49 3.08 -20.97
C TYR A 435 0.01 3.49 -19.58
N ALA A 436 1.27 3.17 -19.24
CA ALA A 436 1.85 3.55 -17.96
C ALA A 436 2.01 5.08 -17.84
N ILE A 437 2.41 5.77 -18.90
CA ILE A 437 2.53 7.24 -18.93
C ILE A 437 1.15 7.91 -18.82
N LEU A 438 0.16 7.38 -19.54
CA LEU A 438 -1.22 7.86 -19.46
C LEU A 438 -1.79 7.68 -18.06
N GLU A 439 -1.61 6.49 -17.48
CA GLU A 439 -2.06 6.16 -16.14
C GLU A 439 -1.33 7.01 -15.09
N PHE A 440 -0.04 7.28 -15.25
CA PHE A 440 0.73 8.18 -14.38
C PHE A 440 0.14 9.58 -14.34
N ARG A 441 -0.16 10.14 -15.52
CA ARG A 441 -0.79 11.44 -15.64
C ARG A 441 -2.16 11.46 -14.96
N ASP A 442 -2.99 10.46 -15.23
CA ASP A 442 -4.35 10.38 -14.69
C ASP A 442 -4.35 10.14 -13.17
N TRP A 443 -3.44 9.32 -12.67
CA TRP A 443 -3.20 9.12 -11.24
C TRP A 443 -2.77 10.40 -10.53
N ALA A 444 -1.82 11.14 -11.11
CA ALA A 444 -1.35 12.41 -10.57
C ALA A 444 -2.45 13.48 -10.51
N ARG A 445 -3.46 13.38 -11.39
CA ARG A 445 -4.54 14.35 -11.52
C ARG A 445 -5.89 13.89 -10.98
N GLY A 446 -6.03 12.65 -10.54
CA GLY A 446 -7.32 12.08 -10.14
C GLY A 446 -8.32 12.04 -11.28
N LEU A 447 -7.87 11.60 -12.45
CA LEU A 447 -8.66 11.48 -13.69
C LEU A 447 -8.78 10.01 -14.13
N GLY A 448 -9.53 9.78 -15.21
CA GLY A 448 -9.72 8.45 -15.78
C GLY A 448 -10.20 7.45 -14.74
N GLU A 449 -9.48 6.33 -14.60
CA GLU A 449 -9.82 5.28 -13.64
C GLU A 449 -9.64 5.71 -12.17
N TYR A 450 -8.98 6.84 -11.91
CA TYR A 450 -8.77 7.42 -10.58
C TYR A 450 -9.77 8.53 -10.26
N HIS A 451 -10.69 8.85 -11.16
CA HIS A 451 -11.65 9.93 -10.95
C HIS A 451 -12.50 9.68 -9.68
N PRO A 452 -12.61 10.66 -8.76
CA PRO A 452 -13.17 10.45 -7.42
C PRO A 452 -14.63 9.99 -7.39
N ARG A 453 -15.38 10.23 -8.47
CA ARG A 453 -16.82 9.89 -8.54
C ARG A 453 -17.13 8.72 -9.47
N THR A 454 -16.31 8.48 -10.50
CA THR A 454 -16.65 7.55 -11.59
C THR A 454 -15.55 6.55 -11.88
N GLY A 455 -14.34 6.74 -11.38
CA GLY A 455 -13.21 5.87 -11.63
C GLY A 455 -13.34 4.55 -10.85
N ARG A 456 -12.87 3.45 -11.46
CA ARG A 456 -12.84 2.13 -10.79
C ARG A 456 -11.92 2.13 -9.57
N PHE A 457 -10.84 2.90 -9.61
CA PHE A 457 -9.80 3.04 -8.58
C PHE A 457 -9.95 4.36 -7.79
N ARG A 458 -11.18 4.84 -7.62
CA ARG A 458 -11.46 6.04 -6.82
C ARG A 458 -10.85 5.92 -5.41
N GLY A 459 -10.18 6.99 -4.98
CA GLY A 459 -9.47 7.02 -3.69
C GLY A 459 -8.02 6.55 -3.74
N GLU A 460 -7.52 6.09 -4.89
CA GLU A 460 -6.13 5.66 -5.08
C GLU A 460 -5.25 6.67 -5.85
N ALA A 461 -5.82 7.84 -6.20
CA ALA A 461 -5.11 8.93 -6.87
C ALA A 461 -3.96 9.49 -5.99
N TYR A 462 -3.02 10.19 -6.62
CA TYR A 462 -1.88 10.78 -5.91
C TYR A 462 -2.31 11.70 -4.76
N VAL A 463 -1.55 11.68 -3.67
CA VAL A 463 -1.78 12.54 -2.49
C VAL A 463 -1.55 14.01 -2.85
N GLY A 464 -2.64 14.71 -3.19
CA GLY A 464 -2.61 16.10 -3.68
C GLY A 464 -3.10 16.26 -5.12
N TRP A 465 -3.66 15.22 -5.74
CA TRP A 465 -4.18 15.24 -7.10
C TRP A 465 -5.11 16.42 -7.40
N GLN A 466 -5.87 16.89 -6.41
CA GLN A 466 -6.79 18.02 -6.55
C GLN A 466 -6.09 19.28 -7.05
N ARG A 467 -4.80 19.44 -6.73
CA ARG A 467 -3.97 20.57 -7.17
C ARG A 467 -3.63 20.52 -8.66
N TYR A 468 -3.60 19.32 -9.24
CA TYR A 468 -3.22 19.07 -10.64
C TYR A 468 -4.43 18.68 -11.52
N HIS A 469 -5.62 18.54 -10.92
CA HIS A 469 -6.83 18.10 -11.61
C HIS A 469 -7.26 19.06 -12.73
N ASP A 470 -7.27 20.37 -12.46
CA ASP A 470 -7.65 21.38 -13.45
C ASP A 470 -6.66 21.42 -14.62
N GLU A 471 -7.18 21.55 -15.84
CA GLU A 471 -6.36 21.43 -17.05
C GLU A 471 -5.31 22.53 -17.16
N THR A 472 -5.71 23.79 -17.00
CA THR A 472 -4.80 24.93 -17.17
C THR A 472 -4.05 25.25 -15.87
N THR A 473 -4.79 25.44 -14.77
CA THR A 473 -4.19 25.84 -13.49
C THR A 473 -3.42 24.70 -12.84
N GLY A 474 -3.83 23.45 -13.07
CA GLY A 474 -3.12 22.28 -12.58
C GLY A 474 -1.80 22.04 -13.31
N LEU A 475 -1.71 22.30 -14.63
CA LEU A 475 -0.45 22.19 -15.38
C LEU A 475 0.58 23.21 -14.89
N ALA A 476 0.15 24.47 -14.74
CA ALA A 476 0.98 25.53 -14.20
C ALA A 476 1.43 25.22 -12.75
N ALA A 477 0.55 24.60 -11.95
CA ALA A 477 0.90 24.17 -10.60
C ALA A 477 1.93 23.04 -10.59
N LEU A 478 1.76 22.02 -11.43
CA LEU A 478 2.72 20.91 -11.57
C LEU A 478 4.11 21.45 -11.98
N ASN A 479 4.16 22.30 -13.02
CA ASN A 479 5.39 22.92 -13.50
C ASN A 479 6.13 23.69 -12.40
N ARG A 480 5.39 24.48 -11.61
CA ARG A 480 5.98 25.23 -10.50
C ARG A 480 6.45 24.31 -9.37
N ASP A 481 5.64 23.33 -8.99
CA ASP A 481 5.90 22.49 -7.82
C ASP A 481 7.06 21.52 -8.07
N PHE A 482 7.24 21.06 -9.31
CA PHE A 482 8.23 20.04 -9.66
C PHE A 482 9.34 20.53 -10.60
N GLY A 483 9.36 21.82 -10.95
CA GLY A 483 10.38 22.40 -11.83
C GLY A 483 10.30 21.91 -13.27
N THR A 484 9.13 21.49 -13.74
CA THR A 484 8.90 21.07 -15.13
C THR A 484 8.44 22.24 -16.01
N ALA A 485 8.37 22.04 -17.32
CA ALA A 485 8.03 23.08 -18.30
C ALA A 485 7.06 22.59 -19.38
N PHE A 486 6.07 21.78 -19.01
CA PHE A 486 5.07 21.27 -19.94
C PHE A 486 4.13 22.36 -20.42
N ALA A 487 3.81 22.35 -21.72
CA ALA A 487 2.84 23.24 -22.36
C ALA A 487 1.44 22.63 -22.43
N THR A 488 1.33 21.30 -22.33
CA THR A 488 0.07 20.56 -22.39
C THR A 488 0.10 19.28 -21.56
N TRP A 489 -1.08 18.77 -21.23
CA TRP A 489 -1.28 17.43 -20.64
C TRP A 489 -1.38 16.30 -21.68
N GLU A 490 -1.40 16.65 -22.98
CA GLU A 490 -1.17 15.67 -24.05
C GLU A 490 0.19 15.02 -23.85
N LEU A 491 0.28 13.72 -24.10
CA LEU A 491 1.54 13.01 -23.86
C LEU A 491 2.55 13.43 -24.93
N LYS A 492 3.83 13.46 -24.57
CA LYS A 492 4.88 13.92 -25.50
C LYS A 492 4.94 13.10 -26.78
N PHE A 493 4.69 11.80 -26.71
CA PHE A 493 4.86 10.89 -27.84
C PHE A 493 3.58 10.17 -28.29
N PHE A 494 2.44 10.46 -27.65
CA PHE A 494 1.18 9.76 -27.90
C PHE A 494 0.00 10.71 -27.73
N SER A 495 -1.01 10.58 -28.57
CA SER A 495 -2.25 11.33 -28.42
C SER A 495 -3.21 10.61 -27.48
N ARG A 496 -3.93 11.35 -26.64
CA ARG A 496 -4.97 10.76 -25.78
C ARG A 496 -6.07 10.05 -26.56
N ASP A 497 -6.39 10.54 -27.74
CA ASP A 497 -7.45 9.97 -28.58
C ASP A 497 -7.05 8.60 -29.13
N GLU A 498 -5.75 8.28 -29.22
CA GLU A 498 -5.26 6.95 -29.60
C GLU A 498 -5.64 5.89 -28.55
N PHE A 499 -5.89 6.29 -27.30
CA PHE A 499 -6.35 5.40 -26.24
C PHE A 499 -7.87 5.18 -26.25
N ALA A 500 -8.62 5.89 -27.09
CA ALA A 500 -10.06 5.72 -27.26
C ALA A 500 -10.35 4.64 -28.31
N GLY A 501 -10.21 3.37 -27.94
CA GLY A 501 -10.53 2.25 -28.84
C GLY A 501 -9.87 0.93 -28.46
N HIS A 502 -10.31 -0.16 -29.09
CA HIS A 502 -9.69 -1.48 -28.91
C HIS A 502 -8.47 -1.57 -29.83
N ALA A 503 -7.27 -1.38 -29.26
CA ALA A 503 -5.93 -1.42 -29.86
C ALA A 503 -5.39 -0.08 -30.42
N PRO A 504 -4.82 0.78 -29.55
CA PRO A 504 -4.01 1.92 -29.98
C PRO A 504 -2.83 1.45 -30.84
N VAL A 505 -2.56 2.17 -31.93
CA VAL A 505 -1.29 2.10 -32.65
C VAL A 505 -0.47 3.30 -32.20
N PHE A 506 0.69 3.06 -31.59
CA PHE A 506 1.51 4.12 -31.02
C PHE A 506 2.57 4.58 -32.03
N ASP A 507 2.42 5.78 -32.59
CA ASP A 507 3.39 6.36 -33.53
C ASP A 507 4.51 7.10 -32.78
N LEU A 508 5.73 6.56 -32.82
CA LEU A 508 6.90 7.19 -32.18
C LEU A 508 7.49 8.36 -32.97
N ASP A 509 7.07 8.55 -34.22
CA ASP A 509 7.50 9.69 -35.02
C ASP A 509 6.74 10.98 -34.62
N VAL A 510 5.71 10.83 -33.77
CA VAL A 510 5.00 11.94 -33.15
C VAL A 510 5.79 12.42 -31.92
N ASP A 511 6.38 13.61 -32.03
CA ASP A 511 6.78 14.41 -30.87
C ASP A 511 5.85 15.63 -30.79
N HIS A 512 5.13 15.74 -29.69
CA HIS A 512 4.37 16.91 -29.29
C HIS A 512 5.27 17.78 -28.37
N PRO A 513 5.90 18.85 -28.89
CA PRO A 513 6.81 19.67 -28.08
C PRO A 513 6.09 20.28 -26.89
N GLY A 514 6.65 20.08 -25.69
CA GLY A 514 6.04 20.50 -24.43
C GLY A 514 4.93 19.57 -23.91
N GLY A 515 4.71 18.41 -24.53
CA GLY A 515 3.81 17.38 -24.00
C GLY A 515 4.32 16.75 -22.70
N PHE A 516 3.39 16.21 -21.91
CA PHE A 516 3.64 15.54 -20.64
C PHE A 516 4.42 14.23 -20.86
N ASP A 517 5.49 14.05 -20.11
CA ASP A 517 6.35 12.86 -20.18
C ASP A 517 7.09 12.68 -18.85
N PRO A 518 7.18 11.47 -18.28
CA PRO A 518 7.98 11.24 -17.09
C PRO A 518 9.47 11.50 -17.34
N PRO A 519 10.25 11.78 -16.29
CA PRO A 519 11.66 12.06 -16.43
C PRO A 519 12.42 10.80 -16.88
N ARG A 520 13.12 10.87 -18.02
CA ARG A 520 13.79 9.73 -18.68
C ARG A 520 15.20 9.41 -18.18
N ARG A 521 15.76 10.23 -17.29
CA ARG A 521 17.09 10.05 -16.70
C ARG A 521 17.02 10.31 -15.21
N ALA A 522 17.77 9.55 -14.43
CA ALA A 522 17.95 9.77 -12.99
C ALA A 522 19.40 9.94 -12.60
N THR A 523 19.58 10.66 -11.50
CA THR A 523 20.83 10.72 -10.73
C THR A 523 20.76 9.79 -9.53
N GLU A 524 21.89 9.57 -8.86
CA GLU A 524 21.94 8.71 -7.66
C GLU A 524 21.04 9.24 -6.53
N ALA A 525 20.92 10.56 -6.39
CA ALA A 525 20.06 11.22 -5.41
C ALA A 525 18.55 11.04 -5.70
N ASP A 526 18.19 10.74 -6.96
CA ASP A 526 16.81 10.54 -7.39
C ASP A 526 16.28 9.15 -7.00
N TYR A 527 17.15 8.18 -6.70
CA TYR A 527 16.74 6.81 -6.35
C TYR A 527 16.28 6.62 -4.89
N ALA A 528 16.27 7.68 -4.08
CA ALA A 528 15.71 7.60 -2.74
C ALA A 528 14.22 7.22 -2.82
N PHE A 529 13.84 6.10 -2.19
CA PHE A 529 12.45 5.67 -2.19
C PHE A 529 11.57 6.68 -1.44
N PRO A 530 10.47 7.13 -2.06
CA PRO A 530 9.52 8.00 -1.41
C PRO A 530 8.75 7.24 -0.33
N VAL A 531 8.45 7.94 0.77
CA VAL A 531 7.56 7.43 1.82
C VAL A 531 6.14 7.39 1.27
N TRP A 532 5.47 6.23 1.37
CA TRP A 532 4.09 6.07 0.92
C TRP A 532 3.16 7.13 1.53
N GLY A 533 2.25 7.67 0.72
CA GLY A 533 1.28 8.69 1.16
C GLY A 533 1.88 10.07 1.46
N GLN A 534 3.19 10.27 1.31
CA GLN A 534 3.81 11.59 1.38
C GLN A 534 3.86 12.23 -0.01
N PRO A 535 3.75 13.57 -0.10
CA PRO A 535 4.00 14.27 -1.34
C PRO A 535 5.44 14.04 -1.81
N ALA A 536 5.60 13.66 -3.07
CA ALA A 536 6.88 13.66 -3.76
C ALA A 536 7.51 15.06 -3.73
N GLN A 537 8.82 15.13 -3.55
CA GLN A 537 9.58 16.38 -3.52
C GLN A 537 10.17 16.73 -4.90
N THR A 538 10.36 15.73 -5.76
CA THR A 538 10.85 15.91 -7.14
C THR A 538 9.92 15.22 -8.12
N PHE A 539 9.96 15.65 -9.39
CA PHE A 539 9.18 14.98 -10.43
C PHE A 539 9.60 13.51 -10.61
N TRP A 540 10.89 13.22 -10.41
CA TRP A 540 11.39 11.85 -10.42
C TRP A 540 10.79 11.03 -9.28
N GLN A 541 10.76 11.56 -8.05
CA GLN A 541 10.12 10.85 -6.94
C GLN A 541 8.63 10.61 -7.20
N LEU A 542 7.94 11.52 -7.87
CA LEU A 542 6.55 11.34 -8.27
C LEU A 542 6.41 10.15 -9.24
N TRP A 543 7.26 10.10 -10.27
CA TRP A 543 7.32 8.99 -11.22
C TRP A 543 7.70 7.65 -10.56
N ASN A 544 8.72 7.65 -9.71
CA ASN A 544 9.18 6.45 -9.03
C ASN A 544 8.14 5.91 -8.03
N THR A 545 7.38 6.80 -7.37
CA THR A 545 6.21 6.42 -6.55
C THR A 545 5.18 5.70 -7.39
N PHE A 546 4.88 6.24 -8.58
CA PHE A 546 3.89 5.63 -9.48
C PHE A 546 4.35 4.27 -10.01
N ARG A 547 5.61 4.13 -10.42
CA ARG A 547 6.17 2.82 -10.82
C ARG A 547 6.02 1.78 -9.71
N ALA A 548 6.35 2.15 -8.47
CA ALA A 548 6.16 1.28 -7.31
C ALA A 548 4.68 0.91 -7.07
N LEU A 549 3.78 1.84 -7.35
CA LEU A 549 2.35 1.64 -7.33
C LEU A 549 1.87 0.62 -8.38
N LEU A 550 2.44 0.60 -9.57
CA LEU A 550 2.09 -0.38 -10.61
C LEU A 550 2.28 -1.81 -10.09
N VAL A 551 3.45 -2.10 -9.52
CA VAL A 551 3.76 -3.42 -8.92
C VAL A 551 2.81 -3.73 -7.76
N ARG A 552 2.62 -2.78 -6.84
CA ARG A 552 1.72 -2.95 -5.69
C ARG A 552 0.28 -3.24 -6.12
N ASN A 553 -0.20 -2.56 -7.16
CA ASN A 553 -1.56 -2.71 -7.66
C ASN A 553 -1.78 -4.06 -8.34
N GLU A 554 -0.76 -4.60 -9.01
CA GLU A 554 -0.81 -5.96 -9.56
C GLU A 554 -0.93 -7.00 -8.44
N TYR A 555 -0.12 -6.87 -7.37
CA TYR A 555 -0.26 -7.72 -6.18
C TYR A 555 -1.64 -7.62 -5.54
N ALA A 556 -2.15 -6.40 -5.35
CA ALA A 556 -3.48 -6.17 -4.75
C ALA A 556 -4.61 -6.77 -5.61
N THR A 557 -4.49 -6.70 -6.93
CA THR A 557 -5.43 -7.30 -7.88
C THR A 557 -5.42 -8.83 -7.76
N CYS A 558 -4.22 -9.43 -7.71
CA CYS A 558 -4.09 -10.88 -7.55
C CYS A 558 -4.64 -11.36 -6.21
N ALA A 559 -4.39 -10.63 -5.11
CA ALA A 559 -4.92 -10.97 -3.80
C ALA A 559 -6.45 -10.84 -3.73
N ALA A 560 -7.02 -9.81 -4.35
CA ALA A 560 -8.46 -9.67 -4.46
C ALA A 560 -9.08 -10.84 -5.25
N ASP A 561 -8.43 -11.31 -6.32
CA ASP A 561 -8.86 -12.49 -7.07
C ASP A 561 -8.83 -13.76 -6.21
N ALA A 562 -7.80 -13.95 -5.38
CA ALA A 562 -7.67 -15.09 -4.48
C ALA A 562 -8.73 -15.08 -3.37
N VAL A 563 -9.01 -13.93 -2.76
CA VAL A 563 -10.12 -13.78 -1.80
C VAL A 563 -11.47 -14.05 -2.49
N ALA A 564 -11.67 -13.54 -3.71
CA ALA A 564 -12.89 -13.81 -4.47
C ALA A 564 -13.08 -15.29 -4.83
N ALA A 565 -11.99 -16.07 -4.92
CA ALA A 565 -12.04 -17.51 -5.10
C ALA A 565 -12.35 -18.29 -3.81
N GLY A 566 -12.33 -17.62 -2.64
CA GLY A 566 -12.64 -18.23 -1.34
C GLY A 566 -11.42 -18.53 -0.46
N LEU A 567 -10.24 -18.00 -0.79
CA LEU A 567 -9.06 -18.13 0.07
C LEU A 567 -9.07 -17.07 1.17
N PRO A 568 -8.69 -17.42 2.41
CA PRO A 568 -8.52 -16.45 3.48
C PRO A 568 -7.29 -15.57 3.22
N LYS A 569 -7.40 -14.27 3.54
CA LYS A 569 -6.32 -13.28 3.32
C LYS A 569 -5.03 -13.62 4.08
N GLU A 570 -5.15 -14.37 5.17
CA GLU A 570 -4.04 -14.82 6.01
C GLU A 570 -3.11 -15.83 5.31
N LEU A 571 -3.61 -16.50 4.26
CA LEU A 571 -2.84 -17.42 3.44
C LEU A 571 -2.27 -16.75 2.18
N ILE A 572 -2.63 -15.50 1.88
CA ILE A 572 -2.23 -14.83 0.65
C ILE A 572 -0.98 -14.01 0.94
N TYR A 573 0.13 -14.28 0.24
CA TYR A 573 1.38 -13.55 0.41
C TYR A 573 1.80 -12.90 -0.91
N THR A 574 2.41 -11.71 -0.84
CA THR A 574 3.15 -11.17 -1.99
C THR A 574 4.43 -11.98 -2.23
N GLN A 575 5.16 -11.66 -3.29
CA GLN A 575 6.50 -12.21 -3.54
C GLN A 575 7.41 -11.10 -4.03
N THR A 576 7.66 -10.15 -3.14
CA THR A 576 8.32 -8.89 -3.45
C THR A 576 9.83 -9.03 -3.35
N ILE A 577 10.56 -8.50 -4.34
CA ILE A 577 12.00 -8.31 -4.26
C ILE A 577 12.26 -6.93 -3.65
N PRO A 578 12.70 -6.86 -2.40
CA PRO A 578 12.81 -5.59 -1.71
C PRO A 578 14.02 -4.78 -2.15
N GLY A 579 13.84 -3.46 -2.27
CA GLY A 579 14.93 -2.53 -2.58
C GLY A 579 15.74 -2.15 -1.35
N SER A 580 17.06 -2.42 -1.35
CA SER A 580 17.95 -1.94 -0.30
C SER A 580 19.38 -1.66 -0.74
N THR A 581 19.98 -0.64 -0.12
CA THR A 581 21.36 -0.23 -0.34
C THR A 581 22.39 -1.17 0.31
N ALA A 582 21.94 -2.13 1.12
CA ALA A 582 22.79 -3.01 1.94
C ALA A 582 23.28 -4.27 1.21
N TYR A 583 22.82 -4.49 -0.02
CA TYR A 583 23.07 -5.71 -0.80
C TYR A 583 24.40 -5.71 -1.59
N ALA A 584 25.17 -4.60 -1.55
CA ALA A 584 26.47 -4.38 -2.22
C ALA A 584 26.45 -4.55 -3.77
N PRO A 585 27.50 -4.09 -4.49
CA PRO A 585 27.40 -3.11 -5.57
C PRO A 585 26.65 -3.56 -6.84
N ALA A 586 26.26 -2.57 -7.65
CA ALA A 586 25.71 -2.65 -9.02
C ALA A 586 24.18 -2.66 -9.15
N LYS A 587 23.61 -1.44 -9.17
CA LYS A 587 22.58 -0.91 -10.11
C LYS A 587 21.23 -1.65 -10.30
N ARG A 588 21.12 -2.97 -10.16
CA ARG A 588 19.89 -3.78 -10.31
C ARG A 588 18.87 -3.34 -9.25
N ILE A 589 19.33 -3.21 -8.01
CA ILE A 589 18.48 -2.89 -6.87
C ILE A 589 17.98 -1.44 -6.88
N TRP A 590 18.66 -0.54 -7.59
CA TRP A 590 18.31 0.88 -7.66
C TRP A 590 17.22 1.18 -8.69
N LEU A 591 17.07 0.31 -9.70
CA LEU A 591 16.16 0.53 -10.83
C LEU A 591 15.01 -0.48 -10.88
N SER A 592 15.21 -1.69 -10.36
CA SER A 592 14.27 -2.80 -10.47
C SER A 592 13.60 -3.20 -9.16
N ALA A 593 14.14 -2.87 -7.98
CA ALA A 593 13.57 -3.36 -6.72
C ALA A 593 12.36 -2.55 -6.23
N VAL A 594 11.52 -3.17 -5.38
CA VAL A 594 10.27 -2.57 -4.89
C VAL A 594 10.52 -1.90 -3.52
N PRO A 595 10.00 -0.67 -3.28
CA PRO A 595 10.12 -0.04 -1.97
C PRO A 595 9.43 -0.87 -0.87
N PRO A 596 9.76 -0.64 0.42
CA PRO A 596 9.19 -1.41 1.51
C PRO A 596 7.67 -1.57 1.50
N TRP A 597 6.97 -0.48 1.22
CA TRP A 597 5.51 -0.44 1.21
C TRP A 597 4.88 -1.10 -0.03
N GLY A 598 5.65 -1.37 -1.09
CA GLY A 598 5.12 -1.91 -2.34
C GLY A 598 4.67 -3.37 -2.24
N GLY A 599 5.19 -4.12 -1.27
CA GLY A 599 4.73 -5.46 -0.91
C GLY A 599 3.56 -5.48 0.07
N VAL A 600 3.16 -4.35 0.64
CA VAL A 600 2.06 -4.26 1.60
C VAL A 600 0.75 -3.94 0.89
N ILE A 601 -0.12 -4.95 0.79
CA ILE A 601 -1.36 -4.90 0.02
C ILE A 601 -2.60 -5.13 0.88
N PRO A 602 -3.78 -4.64 0.45
CA PRO A 602 -5.04 -5.14 0.99
C PRO A 602 -5.19 -6.64 0.69
N ASN A 603 -5.89 -7.36 1.56
CA ASN A 603 -6.27 -8.76 1.35
C ASN A 603 -5.11 -9.78 1.24
N GLY A 604 -3.92 -9.43 1.74
CA GLY A 604 -2.79 -10.34 1.82
C GLY A 604 -1.79 -9.91 2.89
N ARG A 605 -0.72 -10.70 3.01
CA ARG A 605 0.43 -10.51 3.88
C ARG A 605 1.68 -10.24 3.06
N LEU A 606 2.68 -9.66 3.72
CA LEU A 606 3.97 -9.41 3.11
C LEU A 606 4.71 -10.72 2.84
N GLY A 607 5.12 -10.95 1.59
CA GLY A 607 6.07 -11.99 1.25
C GLY A 607 7.34 -11.41 0.62
N LEU A 608 8.49 -11.77 1.16
CA LEU A 608 9.80 -11.23 0.80
C LEU A 608 10.68 -12.29 0.15
N ASN A 609 11.11 -12.01 -1.06
CA ASN A 609 12.22 -12.75 -1.65
C ASN A 609 13.51 -12.29 -0.99
N LEU A 610 14.10 -13.19 -0.20
CA LEU A 610 15.32 -12.92 0.54
C LEU A 610 16.47 -13.67 -0.12
N PHE A 611 17.47 -12.91 -0.52
CA PHE A 611 18.68 -13.43 -1.11
C PHE A 611 19.87 -12.96 -0.25
N ASN A 612 20.87 -13.80 0.00
CA ASN A 612 22.04 -13.53 0.84
C ASN A 612 21.74 -13.24 2.32
N ASP A 613 22.76 -12.86 3.10
CA ASP A 613 22.59 -12.40 4.49
C ASP A 613 21.88 -11.03 4.50
N THR A 614 20.57 -11.06 4.75
CA THR A 614 19.71 -9.88 4.78
C THR A 614 19.48 -9.36 6.21
N ARG A 615 20.07 -9.99 7.24
CA ARG A 615 19.80 -9.69 8.66
C ARG A 615 19.92 -8.20 9.01
N PRO A 616 21.01 -7.48 8.66
CA PRO A 616 21.16 -6.08 9.05
C PRO A 616 20.11 -5.14 8.42
N TRP A 617 19.50 -5.59 7.32
CA TRP A 617 18.50 -4.82 6.60
C TRP A 617 17.07 -5.21 6.98
N LEU A 618 16.83 -6.50 7.22
CA LEU A 618 15.51 -7.04 7.50
C LEU A 618 14.90 -6.41 8.75
N ASP A 619 15.69 -6.19 9.80
CA ASP A 619 15.26 -5.51 11.02
C ASP A 619 14.72 -4.10 10.72
N SER A 620 15.52 -3.31 9.99
CA SER A 620 15.12 -1.95 9.60
C SER A 620 13.91 -1.93 8.67
N TYR A 621 13.76 -2.97 7.85
CA TYR A 621 12.65 -3.09 6.91
C TYR A 621 11.35 -3.46 7.63
N LEU A 622 11.37 -4.49 8.47
CA LEU A 622 10.21 -4.96 9.23
C LEU A 622 9.77 -3.93 10.28
N GLU A 623 10.71 -3.25 10.95
CA GLU A 623 10.41 -2.14 11.88
C GLU A 623 9.61 -1.03 11.18
N LYS A 624 9.95 -0.70 9.93
CA LYS A 624 9.25 0.32 9.14
C LYS A 624 7.85 -0.13 8.69
N LEU A 625 7.62 -1.43 8.52
CA LEU A 625 6.36 -1.96 8.00
C LEU A 625 5.35 -2.30 9.09
N GLY A 626 5.79 -2.63 10.31
CA GLY A 626 4.90 -2.88 11.45
C GLY A 626 3.96 -4.07 11.27
N ASP A 627 4.27 -4.99 10.34
CA ASP A 627 3.50 -6.22 10.11
C ASP A 627 4.09 -7.36 10.96
N PRO A 628 3.34 -7.95 11.91
CA PRO A 628 3.84 -9.03 12.76
C PRO A 628 3.92 -10.39 12.06
N ALA A 629 3.40 -10.56 10.83
CA ALA A 629 3.38 -11.85 10.13
C ALA A 629 3.71 -11.73 8.64
N TRP A 630 4.92 -12.17 8.28
CA TRP A 630 5.41 -12.19 6.90
C TRP A 630 5.85 -13.61 6.49
N GLY A 631 6.20 -13.81 5.23
CA GLY A 631 6.80 -15.06 4.76
C GLY A 631 7.88 -14.84 3.71
N SER A 632 8.68 -15.86 3.43
CA SER A 632 9.70 -15.81 2.38
C SER A 632 9.37 -16.82 1.27
N PRO A 633 8.70 -16.37 0.18
CA PRO A 633 8.33 -17.24 -0.94
C PRO A 633 9.49 -17.73 -1.78
N GLU A 634 10.65 -17.12 -1.60
CA GLU A 634 11.94 -17.54 -2.12
C GLU A 634 13.05 -17.07 -1.18
N TRP A 635 13.83 -18.02 -0.69
CA TRP A 635 14.88 -17.79 0.28
C TRP A 635 16.18 -18.41 -0.22
N ARG A 636 17.20 -17.59 -0.46
CA ARG A 636 18.49 -18.05 -0.98
C ARG A 636 19.64 -17.53 -0.12
N TYR A 637 20.19 -18.38 0.74
CA TYR A 637 21.46 -18.11 1.40
C TYR A 637 22.63 -18.41 0.44
N HIS A 638 23.68 -17.59 0.42
CA HIS A 638 24.73 -17.71 -0.60
C HIS A 638 25.47 -19.06 -0.56
N TYR A 639 25.86 -19.51 -1.75
CA TYR A 639 26.50 -20.79 -2.05
C TYR A 639 27.86 -20.95 -1.32
N ALA A 640 28.12 -22.16 -0.82
CA ALA A 640 29.41 -22.77 -0.48
C ALA A 640 30.32 -22.17 0.63
N CYS A 641 30.11 -20.94 1.11
CA CYS A 641 31.08 -20.30 2.02
C CYS A 641 30.53 -19.81 3.37
N ALA A 642 29.21 -19.82 3.57
CA ALA A 642 28.65 -19.35 4.81
C ALA A 642 28.68 -20.47 5.88
N PRO A 643 29.15 -20.19 7.11
CA PRO A 643 29.09 -21.13 8.23
C PRO A 643 27.67 -21.66 8.45
N VAL A 644 27.57 -22.96 8.75
CA VAL A 644 26.30 -23.64 9.12
C VAL A 644 25.54 -22.89 10.22
N ALA A 645 26.26 -22.39 11.23
CA ALA A 645 25.67 -21.66 12.35
C ALA A 645 24.88 -20.42 11.90
N ASP A 646 25.35 -19.72 10.86
CA ASP A 646 24.68 -18.51 10.38
C ASP A 646 23.33 -18.82 9.73
N VAL A 647 23.17 -19.99 9.11
CA VAL A 647 21.89 -20.44 8.54
C VAL A 647 20.87 -20.67 9.66
N ALA A 648 21.26 -21.43 10.69
CA ALA A 648 20.37 -21.73 11.81
C ALA A 648 19.99 -20.45 12.58
N ASP A 649 20.96 -19.55 12.82
CA ASP A 649 20.71 -18.27 13.48
C ASP A 649 19.82 -17.33 12.65
N THR A 650 19.97 -17.34 11.32
CA THR A 650 19.08 -16.58 10.44
C THR A 650 17.64 -17.10 10.51
N LEU A 651 17.44 -18.42 10.50
CA LEU A 651 16.10 -19.00 10.65
C LEU A 651 15.48 -18.70 12.03
N ARG A 652 16.30 -18.70 13.10
CA ARG A 652 15.85 -18.27 14.44
C ARG A 652 15.44 -16.80 14.45
N ALA A 653 16.22 -15.94 13.79
CA ALA A 653 15.90 -14.52 13.67
C ALA A 653 14.61 -14.31 12.86
N ASP A 654 14.52 -14.90 11.66
CA ASP A 654 13.32 -14.83 10.81
C ASP A 654 12.09 -15.27 11.59
N TRP A 655 12.18 -16.40 12.30
CA TRP A 655 11.13 -16.88 13.20
C TRP A 655 10.79 -15.84 14.28
N ALA A 656 11.77 -15.36 15.04
CA ALA A 656 11.58 -14.36 16.09
C ALA A 656 10.98 -13.04 15.57
N HIS A 657 11.20 -12.71 14.30
CA HIS A 657 10.62 -11.56 13.60
C HIS A 657 9.25 -11.85 12.95
N GLY A 658 8.62 -12.97 13.29
CA GLY A 658 7.25 -13.29 12.88
C GLY A 658 7.13 -13.92 11.48
N CYS A 659 8.24 -14.41 10.91
CA CYS A 659 8.19 -15.15 9.65
C CYS A 659 7.38 -16.44 9.82
N ARG A 660 6.45 -16.70 8.90
CA ARG A 660 5.54 -17.86 8.96
C ARG A 660 6.02 -19.03 8.13
N PHE A 661 6.76 -18.75 7.06
CA PHE A 661 7.36 -19.79 6.25
C PHE A 661 8.57 -19.26 5.48
N VAL A 662 9.48 -20.16 5.14
CA VAL A 662 10.57 -19.91 4.18
C VAL A 662 10.59 -20.99 3.10
N ALA A 663 10.90 -20.58 1.88
CA ALA A 663 10.99 -21.44 0.72
C ALA A 663 12.44 -21.49 0.19
N PRO A 664 13.29 -22.39 0.70
CA PRO A 664 14.69 -22.43 0.29
C PRO A 664 14.85 -22.75 -1.21
N LEU A 665 15.56 -21.88 -1.91
CA LEU A 665 15.97 -22.03 -3.31
C LEU A 665 17.23 -22.90 -3.41
N VAL A 666 17.18 -24.10 -2.82
CA VAL A 666 18.22 -25.12 -2.95
C VAL A 666 17.61 -26.30 -3.71
N TRP A 667 18.32 -26.79 -4.71
CA TRP A 667 17.88 -27.96 -5.46
C TRP A 667 17.86 -29.17 -4.50
N PRO A 668 16.80 -30.01 -4.50
CA PRO A 668 16.64 -31.15 -3.59
C PRO A 668 17.89 -32.03 -3.49
N ASP A 669 18.55 -32.28 -4.64
CA ASP A 669 19.78 -33.09 -4.76
C ASP A 669 21.01 -32.48 -4.05
N HIS A 670 20.93 -31.24 -3.60
CA HIS A 670 22.02 -30.51 -2.96
C HIS A 670 21.73 -30.15 -1.50
N LEU A 671 20.54 -30.45 -0.96
CA LEU A 671 20.25 -30.10 0.44
C LEU A 671 21.12 -30.87 1.43
N GLN A 672 21.34 -32.17 1.20
CA GLN A 672 22.06 -33.04 2.15
C GLN A 672 23.54 -32.68 2.34
N ASP A 673 24.17 -32.14 1.30
CA ASP A 673 25.62 -31.86 1.26
C ASP A 673 25.92 -30.34 1.30
N THR A 674 24.95 -29.51 1.70
CA THR A 674 25.15 -28.06 1.79
C THR A 674 25.05 -27.55 3.22
N ALA A 675 25.79 -26.47 3.50
CA ALA A 675 25.67 -25.71 4.75
C ALA A 675 24.22 -25.28 5.02
N THR A 676 23.43 -25.03 3.97
CA THR A 676 22.02 -24.69 4.07
C THR A 676 21.18 -25.83 4.67
N GLY A 677 21.29 -27.04 4.14
CA GLY A 677 20.48 -28.13 4.67
C GLY A 677 20.92 -28.56 6.07
N GLU A 678 22.22 -28.57 6.34
CA GLU A 678 22.76 -28.85 7.68
C GLU A 678 22.34 -27.77 8.70
N GLY A 679 22.31 -26.50 8.30
CA GLY A 679 21.80 -25.41 9.13
C GLY A 679 20.29 -25.51 9.39
N ILE A 680 19.49 -25.94 8.40
CA ILE A 680 18.07 -26.26 8.60
C ILE A 680 17.90 -27.40 9.61
N ARG A 681 18.69 -28.48 9.48
CA ARG A 681 18.66 -29.61 10.41
C ARG A 681 18.97 -29.15 11.85
N GLN A 682 20.02 -28.35 12.04
CA GLN A 682 20.38 -27.78 13.35
C GLN A 682 19.36 -26.78 13.93
N PHE A 683 18.52 -26.18 13.09
CA PHE A 683 17.42 -25.33 13.54
C PHE A 683 16.21 -26.15 13.99
N ILE A 684 15.96 -27.30 13.35
CA ILE A 684 14.86 -28.21 13.68
C ILE A 684 15.14 -29.01 14.97
N GLU A 685 16.39 -29.42 15.18
CA GLU A 685 16.87 -30.10 16.41
C GLU A 685 16.92 -29.18 17.63
#